data_AF-A0A1H0CR15-F1
#
_entry.id   AF-A0A1H0CR15-F1
#
_cell.length_a   1.000
_cell.length_b   1.000
_cell.length_c   1.000
_cell.angle_alpha   90.00
_cell.angle_beta   90.00
_cell.angle_gamma   90.00
#
_symmetry.space_group_name_H-M   'P 1'
#
loop_
_entity.id
_entity.type
_entity.pdbx_description
1 polymer ?
#
loop_
_entity_poly.entity_id
_entity_poly.type
_entity_poly.pdbx_seq_one_letter_code
_entity_poly.pdbx_strand_id
1 'polypeptide(L)'
;MLRRIQALFARYAARHARPGPAGGLARTGLLLRFLRDGAGALPAVLRWFRHRDPAARAEVKARLGLGPPDAVLRVDPGFLDGGGAGVRADTAITIVMPVHNAFAMVQEALARVARHTELPWRLVLVEDGSTDPRVRPWLRDWAAAQGARVRLLENARNLGFVGSVNRALGVARGYGDPVVLLNSDAMVPAGWAARLVAPMLADTGVASVTPMSNDAELLSVPVPCRATALRAGEGDAIDAVARRFDPGAQIVAAPTGVGFCMALSPRFLALVPGFDPAFGRGYGEEVDWCQKVQALGGRHLCLPGLFVEHRGGASFGAEKQALLRASGAILSARYPGFDASVDGFLRADPLRGPRLALALGWAAARVRGRVPVYLGHAMGGGAERDLERRVARDVAGKGAAVVLRVGGALRWQIELHSDAGVTAGGCDSADGVRAFLALLPARRVVYSCAVGAADPLEVPALLNALAGGAAHRLEVLVHDYLPVSPSYTLLGADGIYDGVPQPGDEGRAHRFRQRDGRVVGLAEWRACWGAMIAAADRVELFSEASRAIMAGAFPDAAGRMRVNPHRPLAQIPRIDARAGPRPVIGVLGHIGLHKGAGVLAGMARRRRARLVVIGDLDPAHALRSPAHVHGAYTHDELPGLVARYGITCWLIPSVWPETFSFATHEAVATGLPVFCFELGAQAEAVRRAGRGAVVPLRRGGDPAGDMLDAILRHEARQ
;
A
#
# COMPACT_ATOMS: atom_id res chain seq x y z
N MET A 1 27.97 -21.22 10.57
CA MET A 1 27.61 -19.88 11.05
C MET A 1 28.29 -18.78 10.23
N LEU A 2 29.63 -18.80 10.10
CA LEU A 2 30.41 -17.84 9.30
C LEU A 2 29.89 -17.58 7.88
N ARG A 3 29.60 -18.65 7.10
CA ARG A 3 29.07 -18.51 5.73
C ARG A 3 27.72 -17.79 5.64
N ARG A 4 26.87 -17.91 6.67
CA ARG A 4 25.58 -17.20 6.75
C ARG A 4 25.77 -15.72 7.09
N ILE A 5 26.73 -15.40 7.97
CA ILE A 5 27.10 -14.02 8.30
C ILE A 5 27.70 -13.33 7.07
N GLN A 6 28.55 -14.02 6.30
CA GLN A 6 29.12 -13.51 5.05
C GLN A 6 28.03 -13.23 4.00
N ALA A 7 27.08 -14.14 3.80
CA ALA A 7 25.96 -13.91 2.87
C ALA A 7 25.03 -12.78 3.33
N LEU A 8 24.83 -12.62 4.65
CA LEU A 8 24.04 -11.54 5.23
C LEU A 8 24.73 -10.17 5.07
N PHE A 9 26.04 -10.13 5.31
CA PHE A 9 26.86 -8.93 5.11
C PHE A 9 26.91 -8.51 3.63
N ALA A 10 27.00 -9.47 2.70
CA ALA A 10 26.95 -9.17 1.27
C ALA A 10 25.62 -8.50 0.86
N ARG A 11 24.49 -8.98 1.39
CA ARG A 11 23.16 -8.36 1.17
C ARG A 11 23.03 -7.00 1.85
N TYR A 12 23.57 -6.86 3.06
CA TYR A 12 23.60 -5.58 3.78
C TYR A 12 24.41 -4.54 3.02
N ALA A 13 25.57 -4.94 2.51
CA ALA A 13 26.47 -4.09 1.75
C ALA A 13 25.89 -3.66 0.40
N ALA A 14 25.28 -4.59 -0.35
CA ALA A 14 24.60 -4.29 -1.61
C ALA A 14 23.50 -3.22 -1.47
N ARG A 15 22.95 -3.07 -0.26
CA ARG A 15 21.84 -2.16 0.02
C ARG A 15 22.24 -0.84 0.66
N HIS A 16 23.30 -0.82 1.45
CA HIS A 16 23.75 0.37 2.20
C HIS A 16 24.97 1.04 1.57
N ALA A 17 25.51 0.49 0.48
CA ALA A 17 26.55 1.14 -0.31
C ALA A 17 25.99 2.35 -1.08
N ARG A 18 26.69 3.49 -1.01
CA ARG A 18 26.42 4.65 -1.87
C ARG A 18 26.91 4.37 -3.30
N PRO A 19 26.25 4.87 -4.36
CA PRO A 19 26.74 4.72 -5.73
C PRO A 19 28.06 5.50 -5.92
N GLY A 20 29.14 4.78 -6.24
CA GLY A 20 30.49 5.31 -6.47
C GLY A 20 31.59 4.25 -6.25
N PRO A 21 32.83 4.45 -6.75
CA PRO A 21 33.92 3.48 -6.56
C PRO A 21 34.33 3.41 -5.08
N ALA A 22 33.94 2.34 -4.39
CA ALA A 22 34.20 2.16 -2.97
C ALA A 22 35.63 1.63 -2.70
N GLY A 23 36.51 2.48 -2.16
CA GLY A 23 37.82 2.07 -1.61
C GLY A 23 37.71 1.27 -0.30
N GLY A 24 38.81 0.64 0.13
CA GLY A 24 38.86 -0.26 1.30
C GLY A 24 38.31 0.33 2.61
N LEU A 25 38.47 1.64 2.84
CA LEU A 25 37.95 2.36 4.01
C LEU A 25 36.41 2.39 4.06
N ALA A 26 35.74 2.47 2.92
CA ALA A 26 34.27 2.44 2.84
C ALA A 26 33.72 1.05 3.25
N ARG A 27 34.45 -0.01 2.92
CA ARG A 27 34.10 -1.40 3.26
C ARG A 27 34.23 -1.66 4.76
N THR A 28 35.27 -1.11 5.40
CA THR A 28 35.48 -1.20 6.85
C THR A 28 34.38 -0.44 7.62
N GLY A 29 34.00 0.76 7.15
CA GLY A 29 32.88 1.51 7.72
C GLY A 29 31.53 0.77 7.63
N LEU A 30 31.26 0.12 6.50
CA LEU A 30 30.08 -0.73 6.34
C LEU A 30 30.09 -1.96 7.27
N LEU A 31 31.25 -2.56 7.50
CA LEU A 31 31.39 -3.69 8.41
C LEU A 31 31.11 -3.29 9.86
N LEU A 32 31.65 -2.15 10.31
CA LEU A 32 31.38 -1.62 11.65
C LEU A 32 29.89 -1.31 11.85
N ARG A 33 29.24 -0.73 10.84
CA ARG A 33 27.79 -0.46 10.86
C ARG A 33 26.98 -1.75 10.92
N PHE A 34 27.34 -2.75 10.12
CA PHE A 34 26.73 -4.09 10.15
C PHE A 34 26.87 -4.76 11.51
N LEU A 35 28.04 -4.68 12.15
CA LEU A 35 28.26 -5.23 13.50
C LEU A 35 27.43 -4.51 14.56
N ARG A 36 27.31 -3.18 14.49
CA ARG A 36 26.47 -2.39 15.40
C ARG A 36 24.98 -2.72 15.24
N ASP A 37 24.48 -2.70 14.01
CA ASP A 37 23.07 -2.99 13.71
C ASP A 37 22.76 -4.47 14.02
N GLY A 38 23.73 -5.37 13.80
CA GLY A 38 23.67 -6.79 14.17
C GLY A 38 23.67 -7.04 15.69
N ALA A 39 24.43 -6.27 16.47
CA ALA A 39 24.38 -6.30 17.93
C ALA A 39 23.01 -5.86 18.44
N GLY A 40 22.44 -4.81 17.84
CA GLY A 40 21.05 -4.41 18.07
C GLY A 40 20.07 -5.55 17.75
N ALA A 41 20.29 -6.32 16.69
CA ALA A 41 19.40 -7.44 16.32
C ALA A 41 19.58 -8.71 17.17
N LEU A 42 20.61 -8.80 18.03
CA LEU A 42 20.99 -10.02 18.75
C LEU A 42 19.85 -10.62 19.62
N PRO A 43 19.04 -9.85 20.37
CA PRO A 43 17.91 -10.41 21.12
C PRO A 43 16.84 -11.05 20.24
N ALA A 44 16.59 -10.49 19.05
CA ALA A 44 15.68 -11.08 18.06
C ALA A 44 16.31 -12.32 17.41
N VAL A 45 17.61 -12.28 17.10
CA VAL A 45 18.34 -13.46 16.60
C VAL A 45 18.27 -14.62 17.60
N LEU A 46 18.50 -14.35 18.89
CA LEU A 46 18.42 -15.36 19.96
C LEU A 46 17.00 -15.91 20.12
N ARG A 47 15.96 -15.04 20.09
CA ARG A 47 14.55 -15.48 20.08
C ARG A 47 14.22 -16.36 18.87
N TRP A 48 14.70 -16.01 17.67
CA TRP A 48 14.55 -16.84 16.48
C TRP A 48 15.22 -18.21 16.66
N PHE A 49 16.46 -18.25 17.13
CA PHE A 49 17.19 -19.52 17.29
C PHE A 49 16.57 -20.41 18.38
N ARG A 50 16.06 -19.82 19.46
CA ARG A 50 15.50 -20.55 20.60
C ARG A 50 14.04 -20.95 20.42
N HIS A 51 13.22 -20.10 19.79
CA HIS A 51 11.77 -20.27 19.73
C HIS A 51 11.21 -20.36 18.30
N ARG A 52 12.06 -20.21 17.27
CA ARG A 52 11.66 -20.17 15.85
C ARG A 52 10.55 -19.14 15.57
N ASP A 53 10.55 -18.06 16.34
CA ASP A 53 9.55 -16.98 16.30
C ASP A 53 9.60 -16.22 14.95
N PRO A 54 8.59 -16.34 14.08
CA PRO A 54 8.54 -15.63 12.80
C PRO A 54 8.65 -14.10 12.94
N ALA A 55 8.15 -13.51 14.03
CA ALA A 55 8.24 -12.07 14.29
C ALA A 55 9.68 -11.62 14.50
N ALA A 56 10.48 -12.44 15.18
CA ALA A 56 11.90 -12.20 15.38
C ALA A 56 12.69 -12.18 14.05
N ARG A 57 12.28 -12.97 13.05
CA ARG A 57 12.88 -12.94 11.71
C ARG A 57 12.58 -11.63 10.96
N ALA A 58 11.36 -11.13 11.05
CA ALA A 58 10.97 -9.84 10.47
C ALA A 58 11.73 -8.69 11.15
N GLU A 59 11.86 -8.74 12.48
CA GLU A 59 12.60 -7.76 13.28
C GLU A 59 14.10 -7.73 12.92
N VAL A 60 14.74 -8.89 12.73
CA VAL A 60 16.14 -8.97 12.26
C VAL A 60 16.29 -8.36 10.87
N LYS A 61 15.37 -8.63 9.94
CA LYS A 61 15.40 -8.03 8.60
C LYS A 61 15.21 -6.52 8.67
N ALA A 62 14.32 -6.02 9.53
CA ALA A 62 14.08 -4.59 9.70
C ALA A 62 15.30 -3.88 10.31
N ARG A 63 15.88 -4.40 11.39
CA ARG A 63 17.06 -3.82 12.07
C ARG A 63 18.31 -3.81 11.19
N LEU A 64 18.46 -4.80 10.30
CA LEU A 64 19.55 -4.85 9.32
C LEU A 64 19.25 -4.07 8.03
N GLY A 65 18.09 -3.40 7.94
CA GLY A 65 17.69 -2.68 6.72
C GLY A 65 17.58 -3.59 5.50
N LEU A 66 17.18 -4.85 5.68
CA LEU A 66 17.02 -5.87 4.63
C LEU A 66 15.54 -6.18 4.29
N GLY A 67 14.56 -5.60 5.00
CA GLY A 67 13.13 -5.59 4.61
C GLY A 67 12.85 -4.55 3.50
N PRO A 68 11.71 -4.45 2.80
CA PRO A 68 11.52 -3.49 1.69
C PRO A 68 12.01 -2.06 2.02
N PRO A 69 12.61 -1.33 1.06
CA PRO A 69 13.11 0.02 1.31
C PRO A 69 11.90 0.93 1.45
N ASP A 70 11.55 1.24 2.69
CA ASP A 70 11.13 2.56 3.11
C ASP A 70 11.28 2.62 4.63
N ALA A 71 11.76 3.77 5.12
CA ALA A 71 11.60 4.11 6.51
C ALA A 71 10.13 3.88 6.84
N VAL A 72 9.87 3.19 7.94
CA VAL A 72 8.52 2.90 8.39
C VAL A 72 7.88 4.25 8.76
N LEU A 73 7.23 4.89 7.80
CA LEU A 73 6.60 6.19 7.95
C LEU A 73 5.32 5.97 8.74
N ARG A 74 5.44 6.18 10.06
CA ARG A 74 4.35 6.08 11.02
C ARG A 74 3.30 7.14 10.73
N VAL A 75 2.04 6.75 10.82
CA VAL A 75 0.89 7.66 10.82
C VAL A 75 0.22 7.62 12.19
N ASP A 76 -0.14 8.79 12.68
CA ASP A 76 -0.88 8.99 13.93
C ASP A 76 -2.23 9.61 13.59
N PRO A 77 -3.37 8.99 13.97
CA PRO A 77 -4.70 9.54 13.72
C PRO A 77 -5.04 10.79 14.53
N GLY A 78 -4.22 11.21 15.51
CA GLY A 78 -4.59 12.26 16.47
C GLY A 78 -4.96 13.61 15.86
N PHE A 79 -4.55 13.88 14.61
CA PHE A 79 -4.98 15.06 13.87
C PHE A 79 -6.44 15.01 13.41
N LEU A 80 -7.11 13.85 13.39
CA LEU A 80 -8.49 13.67 12.93
C LEU A 80 -9.56 14.16 13.94
N ASP A 81 -9.15 14.46 15.17
CA ASP A 81 -10.04 14.77 16.31
C ASP A 81 -10.11 16.29 16.61
N GLY A 82 -10.00 17.15 15.59
CA GLY A 82 -9.96 18.62 15.72
C GLY A 82 -11.24 19.31 16.21
N GLY A 83 -12.23 18.57 16.71
CA GLY A 83 -13.45 19.12 17.34
C GLY A 83 -14.39 19.93 16.43
N GLY A 84 -14.10 20.04 15.13
CA GLY A 84 -14.93 20.78 14.17
C GLY A 84 -15.02 22.29 14.43
N ALA A 85 -14.19 22.84 15.31
CA ALA A 85 -14.14 24.28 15.56
C ALA A 85 -13.65 24.98 14.28
N GLY A 86 -14.54 25.73 13.64
CA GLY A 86 -14.22 26.43 12.39
C GLY A 86 -13.11 27.45 12.60
N VAL A 87 -12.13 27.46 11.69
CA VAL A 87 -11.11 28.50 11.64
C VAL A 87 -11.80 29.83 11.33
N ARG A 88 -11.63 30.82 12.21
CA ARG A 88 -12.11 32.19 12.00
C ARG A 88 -10.93 33.10 11.74
N ALA A 89 -11.07 33.98 10.77
CA ALA A 89 -10.16 35.08 10.53
C ALA A 89 -11.01 36.34 10.33
N ASP A 90 -10.59 37.46 10.91
CA ASP A 90 -11.21 38.76 10.69
C ASP A 90 -10.23 39.62 9.87
N THR A 91 -10.11 39.27 8.59
CA THR A 91 -9.23 39.97 7.65
C THR A 91 -9.84 39.99 6.27
N ALA A 92 -9.58 41.05 5.52
CA ALA A 92 -9.89 41.08 4.10
C ALA A 92 -8.85 40.29 3.31
N ILE A 93 -9.23 39.70 2.18
CA ILE A 93 -8.29 39.08 1.24
C ILE A 93 -8.44 39.68 -0.16
N THR A 94 -7.35 39.71 -0.91
CA THR A 94 -7.38 40.04 -2.34
C THR A 94 -7.07 38.81 -3.18
N ILE A 95 -8.03 38.37 -3.99
CA ILE A 95 -7.87 37.26 -4.92
C ILE A 95 -7.33 37.80 -6.24
N VAL A 96 -6.36 37.11 -6.82
CA VAL A 96 -5.82 37.36 -8.16
C VAL A 96 -6.14 36.16 -9.03
N MET A 97 -6.90 36.37 -10.09
CA MET A 97 -7.33 35.31 -11.00
C MET A 97 -7.05 35.68 -12.46
N PRO A 98 -6.04 35.09 -13.11
CA PRO A 98 -5.89 35.18 -14.56
C PRO A 98 -6.86 34.22 -15.26
N VAL A 99 -7.43 34.68 -16.38
CA VAL A 99 -8.36 33.91 -17.22
C VAL A 99 -7.88 33.95 -18.67
N HIS A 100 -7.69 32.77 -19.25
CA HIS A 100 -7.49 32.58 -20.68
C HIS A 100 -8.30 31.37 -21.16
N ASN A 101 -9.40 31.62 -21.87
CA ASN A 101 -10.36 30.60 -22.35
C ASN A 101 -11.08 29.82 -21.22
N ALA A 102 -11.42 28.55 -21.45
CA ALA A 102 -12.07 27.64 -20.50
C ALA A 102 -13.42 28.14 -19.93
N PHE A 103 -14.26 28.74 -20.77
CA PHE A 103 -15.50 29.44 -20.40
C PHE A 103 -16.32 28.75 -19.30
N ALA A 104 -16.68 27.48 -19.44
CA ALA A 104 -17.51 26.77 -18.45
C ALA A 104 -16.82 26.62 -17.08
N MET A 105 -15.50 26.38 -17.05
CA MET A 105 -14.74 26.25 -15.80
C MET A 105 -14.63 27.60 -15.09
N VAL A 106 -14.38 28.68 -15.85
CA VAL A 106 -14.32 30.04 -15.34
C VAL A 106 -15.63 30.43 -14.65
N GLN A 107 -16.77 30.12 -15.27
CA GLN A 107 -18.10 30.39 -14.70
C GLN A 107 -18.29 29.70 -13.35
N GLU A 108 -17.92 28.41 -13.26
CA GLU A 108 -18.03 27.65 -12.00
C GLU A 108 -17.06 28.18 -10.94
N ALA A 109 -15.80 28.45 -11.30
CA ALA A 109 -14.78 28.94 -10.37
C ALA A 109 -15.20 30.29 -9.76
N LEU A 110 -15.67 31.24 -10.57
CA LEU A 110 -16.14 32.54 -10.09
C LEU A 110 -17.43 32.43 -9.26
N ALA A 111 -18.35 31.54 -9.64
CA ALA A 111 -19.54 31.27 -8.83
C ALA A 111 -19.16 30.69 -7.46
N ARG A 112 -18.19 29.77 -7.41
CA ARG A 112 -17.62 29.24 -6.15
C ARG A 112 -16.95 30.33 -5.35
N VAL A 113 -16.11 31.19 -5.93
CA VAL A 113 -15.51 32.33 -5.21
C VAL A 113 -16.58 33.20 -4.56
N ALA A 114 -17.62 33.59 -5.30
CA ALA A 114 -18.68 34.44 -4.77
C ALA A 114 -19.50 33.78 -3.66
N ARG A 115 -19.75 32.46 -3.76
CA ARG A 115 -20.60 31.72 -2.83
C ARG A 115 -19.86 31.18 -1.61
N HIS A 116 -18.61 30.76 -1.77
CA HIS A 116 -17.86 29.96 -0.80
C HIS A 116 -16.86 30.77 0.02
N THR A 117 -16.51 31.98 -0.42
CA THR A 117 -15.59 32.87 0.29
C THR A 117 -16.34 33.60 1.40
N GLU A 118 -16.00 33.24 2.63
CA GLU A 118 -16.63 33.70 3.87
C GLU A 118 -16.03 34.99 4.45
N LEU A 119 -14.81 35.35 4.02
CA LEU A 119 -14.12 36.56 4.44
C LEU A 119 -14.55 37.77 3.59
N PRO A 120 -14.37 39.01 4.06
CA PRO A 120 -14.35 40.16 3.17
C PRO A 120 -13.32 39.93 2.06
N TRP A 121 -13.73 39.98 0.79
CA TRP A 121 -12.84 39.68 -0.32
C TRP A 121 -12.94 40.72 -1.43
N ARG A 122 -11.82 40.89 -2.14
CA ARG A 122 -11.69 41.63 -3.39
C ARG A 122 -11.16 40.69 -4.46
N LEU A 123 -11.42 40.97 -5.73
CA LEU A 123 -10.91 40.17 -6.84
C LEU A 123 -10.30 41.08 -7.91
N VAL A 124 -9.02 40.87 -8.21
CA VAL A 124 -8.37 41.40 -9.41
C VAL A 124 -8.40 40.31 -10.48
N LEU A 125 -9.36 40.43 -11.38
CA LEU A 125 -9.63 39.48 -12.45
C LEU A 125 -8.89 39.94 -13.70
N VAL A 126 -8.07 39.08 -14.32
CA VAL A 126 -7.30 39.43 -15.53
C VAL A 126 -7.81 38.62 -16.71
N GLU A 127 -8.45 39.28 -17.67
CA GLU A 127 -8.75 38.70 -18.97
C GLU A 127 -7.49 38.76 -19.84
N ASP A 128 -6.90 37.60 -20.12
CA ASP A 128 -5.60 37.45 -20.77
C ASP A 128 -5.70 37.13 -22.27
N GLY A 129 -6.48 37.92 -23.00
CA GLY A 129 -6.58 37.80 -24.46
C GLY A 129 -7.14 36.44 -24.91
N SER A 130 -8.24 36.00 -24.28
CA SER A 130 -8.95 34.77 -24.62
C SER A 130 -9.37 34.76 -26.10
N THR A 131 -9.21 33.61 -26.73
CA THR A 131 -9.63 33.37 -28.11
C THR A 131 -11.09 32.97 -28.22
N ASP A 132 -11.69 32.44 -27.14
CA ASP A 132 -13.12 32.17 -27.06
C ASP A 132 -13.89 33.50 -26.96
N PRO A 133 -14.72 33.86 -27.97
CA PRO A 133 -15.39 35.15 -28.03
C PRO A 133 -16.42 35.36 -26.92
N ARG A 134 -16.81 34.29 -26.21
CA ARG A 134 -17.79 34.36 -25.10
C ARG A 134 -17.16 34.86 -23.80
N VAL A 135 -15.86 34.67 -23.60
CA VAL A 135 -15.20 34.88 -22.31
C VAL A 135 -15.18 36.35 -21.93
N ARG A 136 -14.63 37.22 -22.79
CA ARG A 136 -14.43 38.64 -22.46
C ARG A 136 -15.75 39.39 -22.20
N PRO A 137 -16.79 39.30 -23.05
CA PRO A 137 -18.07 39.97 -22.77
C PRO A 137 -18.67 39.49 -21.46
N TRP A 138 -18.66 38.18 -21.22
CA TRP A 138 -19.23 37.61 -19.99
C TRP A 138 -18.48 38.05 -18.73
N LEU A 139 -17.14 38.14 -18.77
CA LEU A 139 -16.36 38.63 -17.62
C LEU A 139 -16.64 40.10 -17.31
N ARG A 140 -16.90 40.93 -18.34
CA ARG A 140 -17.31 42.33 -18.15
C ARG A 140 -18.66 42.41 -17.45
N ASP A 141 -19.64 41.64 -17.92
CA ASP A 141 -20.98 41.60 -17.33
C ASP A 141 -20.93 41.08 -15.89
N TRP A 142 -20.19 39.99 -15.65
CA TRP A 142 -20.03 39.42 -14.32
C TRP A 142 -19.32 40.39 -13.37
N ALA A 143 -18.21 41.02 -13.79
CA ALA A 143 -17.49 41.99 -12.97
C ALA A 143 -18.35 43.21 -12.64
N ALA A 144 -19.11 43.73 -13.62
CA ALA A 144 -20.04 44.83 -13.41
C ALA A 144 -21.12 44.47 -12.36
N ALA A 145 -21.66 43.24 -12.42
CA ALA A 145 -22.63 42.75 -11.45
C ALA A 145 -22.08 42.63 -10.01
N GLN A 146 -20.76 42.44 -9.85
CA GLN A 146 -20.11 42.40 -8.53
C GLN A 146 -19.71 43.80 -8.00
N GLY A 147 -19.81 44.84 -8.83
CA GLY A 147 -19.51 46.23 -8.47
C GLY A 147 -18.05 46.45 -8.05
N ALA A 148 -17.84 47.35 -7.08
CA ALA A 148 -16.49 47.77 -6.64
C ALA A 148 -15.64 46.66 -6.01
N ARG A 149 -16.21 45.48 -5.76
CA ARG A 149 -15.50 44.32 -5.21
C ARG A 149 -14.57 43.67 -6.23
N VAL A 150 -14.88 43.82 -7.53
CA VAL A 150 -14.14 43.19 -8.62
C VAL A 150 -13.50 44.26 -9.48
N ARG A 151 -12.20 44.13 -9.75
CA ARG A 151 -11.46 44.94 -10.70
C ARG A 151 -11.03 44.06 -11.87
N LEU A 152 -11.66 44.26 -13.02
CA LEU A 152 -11.31 43.60 -14.27
C LEU A 152 -10.14 44.34 -14.95
N LEU A 153 -9.06 43.62 -15.22
CA LEU A 153 -7.95 44.07 -16.05
C LEU A 153 -8.01 43.31 -17.37
N GLU A 154 -7.96 44.02 -18.49
CA GLU A 154 -7.97 43.42 -19.81
C GLU A 154 -6.58 43.53 -20.45
N ASN A 155 -6.05 42.42 -20.98
CA ASN A 155 -4.89 42.43 -21.84
C ASN A 155 -5.31 42.55 -23.30
N ALA A 156 -4.52 43.23 -24.11
CA ALA A 156 -4.73 43.32 -25.56
C ALA A 156 -4.28 42.04 -26.30
N ARG A 157 -3.35 41.29 -25.71
CA ARG A 157 -2.81 40.02 -26.22
C ARG A 157 -2.52 39.09 -25.05
N ASN A 158 -2.45 37.78 -25.27
CA ASN A 158 -2.05 36.82 -24.26
C ASN A 158 -0.62 37.13 -23.75
N LEU A 159 -0.50 37.59 -22.50
CA LEU A 159 0.76 37.87 -21.81
C LEU A 159 1.29 36.64 -21.06
N GLY A 160 0.51 35.57 -20.98
CA GLY A 160 0.82 34.39 -20.21
C GLY A 160 0.58 34.60 -18.72
N PHE A 161 0.73 33.52 -17.96
CA PHE A 161 0.46 33.50 -16.53
C PHE A 161 1.27 34.55 -15.77
N VAL A 162 2.60 34.58 -15.97
CA VAL A 162 3.52 35.50 -15.27
C VAL A 162 3.14 36.96 -15.53
N GLY A 163 2.94 37.34 -16.79
CA GLY A 163 2.61 38.72 -17.16
C GLY A 163 1.27 39.17 -16.57
N SER A 164 0.25 38.32 -16.69
CA SER A 164 -1.09 38.59 -16.16
C SER A 164 -1.13 38.68 -14.64
N VAL A 165 -0.50 37.75 -13.95
CA VAL A 165 -0.42 37.74 -12.49
C VAL A 165 0.38 38.95 -11.99
N ASN A 166 1.51 39.31 -12.61
CA ASN A 166 2.28 40.48 -12.19
C ASN A 166 1.50 41.80 -12.31
N ARG A 167 0.70 41.97 -13.38
CA ARG A 167 -0.20 43.14 -13.50
C ARG A 167 -1.19 43.18 -12.34
N ALA A 168 -1.78 42.05 -12.00
CA ALA A 168 -2.74 41.95 -10.91
C ALA A 168 -2.08 42.15 -9.53
N LEU A 169 -0.90 41.58 -9.29
CA LEU A 169 -0.12 41.79 -8.06
C LEU A 169 0.22 43.26 -7.86
N GLY A 170 0.55 44.00 -8.92
CA GLY A 170 0.79 45.44 -8.86
C GLY A 170 -0.41 46.23 -8.31
N VAL A 171 -1.63 45.81 -8.65
CA VAL A 171 -2.87 46.37 -8.11
C VAL A 171 -3.14 45.87 -6.69
N ALA A 172 -3.04 44.56 -6.48
CA ALA A 172 -3.37 43.89 -5.21
C ALA A 172 -2.53 44.41 -4.04
N ARG A 173 -1.24 44.67 -4.28
CA ARG A 173 -0.32 45.23 -3.27
C ARG A 173 -0.77 46.58 -2.71
N GLY A 174 -1.54 47.35 -3.48
CA GLY A 174 -2.09 48.63 -3.03
C GLY A 174 -3.14 48.51 -1.93
N TYR A 175 -3.73 47.32 -1.72
CA TYR A 175 -4.75 47.10 -0.69
C TYR A 175 -4.17 46.67 0.67
N GLY A 176 -2.96 46.10 0.70
CA GLY A 176 -2.31 45.64 1.94
C GLY A 176 -2.85 44.34 2.53
N ASP A 177 -3.86 43.73 1.91
CA ASP A 177 -4.44 42.45 2.33
C ASP A 177 -3.57 41.26 1.92
N PRO A 178 -3.65 40.09 2.61
CA PRO A 178 -3.19 38.83 2.07
C PRO A 178 -3.70 38.58 0.65
N VAL A 179 -2.80 38.18 -0.24
CA VAL A 179 -3.13 37.96 -1.65
C VAL A 179 -3.26 36.47 -1.91
N VAL A 180 -4.34 36.03 -2.56
CA VAL A 180 -4.50 34.65 -3.00
C VAL A 180 -4.38 34.57 -4.51
N LEU A 181 -3.37 33.85 -5.00
CA LEU A 181 -3.32 33.40 -6.38
C LEU A 181 -4.32 32.26 -6.54
N LEU A 182 -5.26 32.40 -7.46
CA LEU A 182 -6.28 31.40 -7.72
C LEU A 182 -6.47 31.23 -9.23
N ASN A 183 -6.15 30.05 -9.73
CA ASN A 183 -6.39 29.73 -11.13
C ASN A 183 -7.89 29.62 -11.41
N SER A 184 -8.27 29.93 -12.66
CA SER A 184 -9.66 29.88 -13.12
C SER A 184 -10.28 28.47 -13.23
N ASP A 185 -9.51 27.44 -12.93
CA ASP A 185 -9.88 26.02 -12.88
C ASP A 185 -9.71 25.39 -11.49
N ALA A 186 -9.51 26.23 -10.46
CA ALA A 186 -9.49 25.84 -9.05
C ALA A 186 -10.89 25.95 -8.43
N MET A 187 -11.39 24.83 -7.91
CA MET A 187 -12.75 24.70 -7.38
C MET A 187 -12.72 24.80 -5.87
N VAL A 188 -12.73 26.03 -5.36
CA VAL A 188 -12.68 26.29 -3.92
C VAL A 188 -13.91 25.71 -3.18
N PRO A 189 -13.74 25.02 -2.05
CA PRO A 189 -14.85 24.52 -1.23
C PRO A 189 -15.41 25.64 -0.34
N ALA A 190 -16.56 25.42 0.30
CA ALA A 190 -17.14 26.36 1.27
C ALA A 190 -16.16 26.69 2.41
N GLY A 191 -16.05 27.95 2.85
CA GLY A 191 -15.26 28.29 4.03
C GLY A 191 -13.75 28.02 3.85
N TRP A 192 -13.22 28.28 2.66
CA TRP A 192 -11.84 27.97 2.31
C TRP A 192 -10.86 29.08 2.70
N ALA A 193 -11.31 30.34 2.64
CA ALA A 193 -10.42 31.49 2.66
C ALA A 193 -9.78 31.68 4.04
N ALA A 194 -10.56 31.61 5.11
CA ALA A 194 -10.07 31.73 6.48
C ALA A 194 -9.05 30.62 6.80
N ARG A 195 -9.33 29.39 6.35
CA ARG A 195 -8.41 28.26 6.52
C ARG A 195 -7.08 28.50 5.81
N LEU A 196 -7.13 29.00 4.57
CA LEU A 196 -5.92 29.22 3.77
C LEU A 196 -5.01 30.31 4.35
N VAL A 197 -5.57 31.43 4.82
CA VAL A 197 -4.77 32.56 5.33
C VAL A 197 -4.43 32.46 6.81
N ALA A 198 -5.14 31.66 7.61
CA ALA A 198 -4.90 31.58 9.05
C ALA A 198 -3.44 31.32 9.46
N PRO A 199 -2.69 30.40 8.81
CA PRO A 199 -1.30 30.14 9.20
C PRO A 199 -0.38 31.36 9.05
N MET A 200 -0.60 32.22 8.03
CA MET A 200 0.21 33.43 7.83
C MET A 200 -0.22 34.62 8.68
N LEU A 201 -1.48 34.64 9.14
CA LEU A 201 -1.94 35.62 10.12
C LEU A 201 -1.39 35.28 11.52
N ALA A 202 -1.27 34.00 11.84
CA ALA A 202 -0.72 33.53 13.10
C ALA A 202 0.81 33.71 13.20
N ASP A 203 1.51 33.66 12.06
CA ASP A 203 2.97 33.70 12.01
C ASP A 203 3.47 34.54 10.83
N THR A 204 4.03 35.71 11.15
CA THR A 204 4.53 36.68 10.16
C THR A 204 5.76 36.19 9.37
N GLY A 205 6.39 35.08 9.78
CA GLY A 205 7.46 34.41 9.05
C GLY A 205 6.96 33.47 7.94
N VAL A 206 5.64 33.29 7.82
CA VAL A 206 5.03 32.52 6.73
C VAL A 206 4.90 33.39 5.50
N ALA A 207 5.55 32.97 4.42
CA ALA A 207 5.54 33.63 3.13
C ALA A 207 4.38 33.19 2.25
N SER A 208 4.08 31.89 2.27
CA SER A 208 2.96 31.36 1.51
C SER A 208 2.32 30.14 2.17
N VAL A 209 1.07 29.89 1.80
CA VAL A 209 0.32 28.70 2.20
C VAL A 209 -0.33 28.08 0.97
N THR A 210 -0.22 26.76 0.82
CA THR A 210 -0.77 25.99 -0.29
C THR A 210 -1.64 24.84 0.23
N PRO A 211 -2.88 24.68 -0.24
CA PRO A 211 -3.76 23.59 0.16
C PRO A 211 -3.39 22.28 -0.55
N MET A 212 -3.94 21.18 -0.05
CA MET A 212 -3.89 19.89 -0.76
C MET A 212 -4.78 19.94 -2.01
N SER A 213 -4.45 19.15 -3.03
CA SER A 213 -5.23 19.07 -4.27
C SER A 213 -5.14 17.70 -4.92
N ASN A 214 -5.94 17.45 -5.95
CA ASN A 214 -5.81 16.28 -6.82
C ASN A 214 -4.71 16.44 -7.88
N ASP A 215 -4.21 17.65 -8.12
CA ASP A 215 -3.10 17.93 -9.03
C ASP A 215 -2.29 19.15 -8.57
N ALA A 216 -1.41 18.93 -7.59
CA ALA A 216 -0.56 19.95 -6.98
C ALA A 216 0.81 19.37 -6.57
N GLU A 217 1.43 18.60 -7.46
CA GLU A 217 2.77 18.03 -7.28
C GLU A 217 2.93 17.34 -5.91
N LEU A 218 3.81 17.84 -5.03
CA LEU A 218 4.08 17.34 -3.68
C LEU A 218 2.82 17.22 -2.79
N LEU A 219 1.79 18.02 -3.07
CA LEU A 219 0.55 18.08 -2.31
C LEU A 219 -0.58 17.24 -2.95
N SER A 220 -0.30 16.51 -4.02
CA SER A 220 -1.29 15.71 -4.75
C SER A 220 -1.88 14.54 -3.92
N VAL A 221 -3.20 14.40 -3.94
CA VAL A 221 -3.97 13.31 -3.33
C VAL A 221 -4.65 12.53 -4.46
N PRO A 222 -4.66 11.18 -4.44
CA PRO A 222 -4.19 10.31 -3.37
C PRO A 222 -2.67 10.12 -3.30
N VAL A 223 -1.96 10.27 -4.41
CA VAL A 223 -0.52 9.96 -4.54
C VAL A 223 0.24 11.25 -4.89
N PRO A 224 1.35 11.58 -4.20
CA PRO A 224 2.14 12.77 -4.52
C PRO A 224 2.70 12.70 -5.94
N CYS A 225 2.81 13.86 -6.59
CA CYS A 225 3.28 14.03 -7.97
C CYS A 225 2.49 13.22 -9.01
N ARG A 226 1.24 12.85 -8.71
CA ARG A 226 0.33 12.15 -9.62
C ARG A 226 -1.04 12.83 -9.65
N ALA A 227 -1.31 13.49 -10.77
CA ALA A 227 -2.61 14.08 -11.03
C ALA A 227 -3.71 13.01 -11.05
N THR A 228 -4.82 13.28 -10.38
CA THR A 228 -6.00 12.40 -10.37
C THR A 228 -7.22 13.18 -10.82
N ALA A 229 -7.92 12.68 -11.85
CA ALA A 229 -9.17 13.29 -12.28
C ALA A 229 -10.27 13.03 -11.24
N LEU A 230 -11.00 14.08 -10.87
CA LEU A 230 -12.14 14.01 -9.94
C LEU A 230 -13.47 14.06 -10.69
N ARG A 231 -14.47 13.40 -10.12
CA ARG A 231 -15.87 13.51 -10.53
C ARG A 231 -16.53 14.65 -9.76
N ALA A 232 -17.63 15.18 -10.30
CA ALA A 232 -18.41 16.21 -9.63
C ALA A 232 -18.73 15.83 -8.16
N GLY A 233 -18.41 16.73 -7.24
CA GLY A 233 -18.63 16.57 -5.80
C GLY A 233 -17.54 15.79 -5.04
N GLU A 234 -16.63 15.09 -5.72
CA GLU A 234 -15.54 14.37 -5.03
C GLU A 234 -14.56 15.32 -4.34
N GLY A 235 -14.25 16.46 -4.96
CA GLY A 235 -13.38 17.48 -4.35
C GLY A 235 -13.96 18.03 -3.04
N ASP A 236 -15.26 18.35 -3.03
CA ASP A 236 -15.96 18.82 -1.83
C ASP A 236 -16.06 17.73 -0.75
N ALA A 237 -16.22 16.45 -1.14
CA ALA A 237 -16.22 15.32 -0.21
C ALA A 237 -14.84 15.09 0.45
N ILE A 238 -13.75 15.30 -0.29
CA ILE A 238 -12.39 15.26 0.26
C ILE A 238 -12.18 16.44 1.23
N ASP A 239 -12.63 17.65 0.89
CA ASP A 239 -12.54 18.80 1.81
C ASP A 239 -13.35 18.59 3.09
N ALA A 240 -14.49 17.90 3.02
CA ALA A 240 -15.27 17.55 4.20
C ALA A 240 -14.46 16.69 5.19
N VAL A 241 -13.55 15.83 4.70
CA VAL A 241 -12.58 15.12 5.54
C VAL A 241 -11.50 16.07 6.04
N ALA A 242 -10.92 16.91 5.17
CA ALA A 242 -9.88 17.88 5.53
C ALA A 242 -10.33 18.81 6.68
N ARG A 243 -11.59 19.25 6.66
CA ARG A 243 -12.18 20.11 7.70
C ARG A 243 -12.22 19.49 9.09
N ARG A 244 -12.15 18.16 9.19
CA ARG A 244 -12.13 17.46 10.48
C ARG A 244 -10.75 17.52 11.14
N PHE A 245 -9.72 17.90 10.40
CA PHE A 245 -8.38 17.96 10.94
C PHE A 245 -8.27 19.08 11.97
N ASP A 246 -7.50 18.85 13.02
CA ASP A 246 -7.09 19.91 13.93
C ASP A 246 -6.39 21.03 13.12
N PRO A 247 -6.90 22.28 13.14
CA PRO A 247 -6.41 23.38 12.32
C PRO A 247 -4.91 23.65 12.39
N GLY A 248 -4.25 23.36 13.52
CA GLY A 248 -2.81 23.55 13.69
C GLY A 248 -1.97 22.30 13.44
N ALA A 249 -2.61 21.13 13.36
CA ALA A 249 -1.90 19.87 13.28
C ALA A 249 -1.34 19.62 11.87
N GLN A 250 -0.08 19.18 11.82
CA GLN A 250 0.57 18.68 10.60
C GLN A 250 0.66 19.70 9.45
N ILE A 251 0.64 20.99 9.78
CA ILE A 251 1.11 22.06 8.88
C ILE A 251 2.64 21.99 8.83
N VAL A 252 3.20 21.83 7.64
CA VAL A 252 4.63 21.59 7.45
C VAL A 252 5.22 22.53 6.41
N ALA A 253 6.48 22.91 6.60
CA ALA A 253 7.21 23.67 5.61
C ALA A 253 7.57 22.78 4.41
N ALA A 254 7.33 23.27 3.21
CA ALA A 254 7.73 22.65 1.95
C ALA A 254 8.83 23.47 1.25
N PRO A 255 9.58 22.84 0.33
CA PRO A 255 10.54 23.55 -0.52
C PRO A 255 9.92 24.70 -1.33
N THR A 256 8.67 24.55 -1.75
CA THR A 256 7.95 25.53 -2.57
C THR A 256 6.44 25.45 -2.31
N GLY A 257 5.71 26.52 -2.63
CA GLY A 257 4.27 26.48 -2.83
C GLY A 257 3.91 26.08 -4.26
N VAL A 258 2.61 25.90 -4.53
CA VAL A 258 2.08 25.56 -5.87
C VAL A 258 1.08 26.61 -6.31
N GLY A 259 1.31 27.23 -7.47
CA GLY A 259 0.64 28.47 -7.90
C GLY A 259 -0.85 28.38 -8.26
N PHE A 260 -1.45 27.18 -8.30
CA PHE A 260 -2.87 27.01 -8.66
C PHE A 260 -3.84 27.61 -7.64
N CYS A 261 -3.46 27.54 -6.36
CA CYS A 261 -4.17 28.10 -5.21
C CYS A 261 -3.14 28.35 -4.12
N MET A 262 -2.68 29.59 -3.98
CA MET A 262 -1.56 29.93 -3.10
C MET A 262 -1.81 31.28 -2.45
N ALA A 263 -1.92 31.29 -1.12
CA ALA A 263 -1.94 32.55 -0.38
C ALA A 263 -0.50 33.07 -0.24
N LEU A 264 -0.32 34.38 -0.38
CA LEU A 264 0.92 35.11 -0.33
C LEU A 264 0.84 36.21 0.73
N SER A 265 1.87 36.26 1.57
CA SER A 265 1.99 37.26 2.62
C SER A 265 2.23 38.65 2.04
N PRO A 266 1.50 39.69 2.49
CA PRO A 266 1.71 41.07 2.05
C PRO A 266 3.13 41.57 2.32
N ARG A 267 3.70 41.13 3.45
CA ARG A 267 5.09 41.45 3.85
C ARG A 267 6.09 40.96 2.80
N PHE A 268 6.00 39.70 2.40
CA PHE A 268 6.95 39.13 1.46
C PHE A 268 6.68 39.59 0.02
N LEU A 269 5.42 39.88 -0.34
CA LEU A 269 5.09 40.58 -1.59
C LEU A 269 5.58 42.03 -1.63
N ALA A 270 5.83 42.68 -0.49
CA ALA A 270 6.49 43.98 -0.49
C ALA A 270 7.98 43.87 -0.86
N LEU A 271 8.63 42.77 -0.45
CA LEU A 271 10.06 42.50 -0.68
C LEU A 271 10.33 41.92 -2.07
N VAL A 272 9.49 40.99 -2.52
CA VAL A 272 9.58 40.33 -3.83
C VAL A 272 8.24 40.56 -4.55
N PRO A 273 8.11 41.67 -5.30
CA PRO A 273 6.81 42.23 -5.71
C PRO A 273 6.12 41.52 -6.87
N GLY A 274 6.75 40.49 -7.43
CA GLY A 274 6.18 39.74 -8.54
C GLY A 274 7.07 38.57 -8.93
N PHE A 275 6.57 37.84 -9.92
CA PHE A 275 7.21 36.70 -10.55
C PHE A 275 8.23 37.14 -11.60
N ASP A 276 9.27 36.34 -11.77
CA ASP A 276 10.35 36.64 -12.71
C ASP A 276 9.89 36.45 -14.16
N PRO A 277 9.93 37.50 -15.01
CA PRO A 277 9.54 37.41 -16.42
C PRO A 277 10.32 36.37 -17.23
N ALA A 278 11.48 35.91 -16.75
CA ALA A 278 12.27 34.86 -17.40
C ALA A 278 11.51 33.53 -17.59
N PHE A 279 10.47 33.28 -16.79
CA PHE A 279 9.60 32.09 -16.92
C PHE A 279 8.49 32.26 -17.97
N GLY A 280 8.41 33.42 -18.64
CA GLY A 280 7.57 33.63 -19.81
C GLY A 280 6.08 33.32 -19.55
N ARG A 281 5.58 32.24 -20.17
CA ARG A 281 4.16 31.85 -20.10
C ARG A 281 3.78 31.08 -18.81
N GLY A 282 4.75 30.74 -17.95
CA GLY A 282 4.56 30.08 -16.67
C GLY A 282 5.42 28.82 -16.50
N TYR A 283 5.10 28.05 -15.45
CA TYR A 283 5.87 26.93 -14.91
C TYR A 283 7.20 27.35 -14.28
N GLY A 284 7.31 27.29 -12.95
CA GLY A 284 8.56 27.51 -12.20
C GLY A 284 8.74 28.92 -11.64
N GLU A 285 7.89 29.87 -12.03
CA GLU A 285 7.86 31.23 -11.51
C GLU A 285 7.56 31.28 -10.01
N GLU A 286 6.66 30.41 -9.54
CA GLU A 286 6.28 30.28 -8.14
C GLU A 286 7.43 29.66 -7.34
N VAL A 287 8.15 28.72 -7.95
CA VAL A 287 9.34 28.09 -7.35
C VAL A 287 10.44 29.14 -7.18
N ASP A 288 10.73 29.93 -8.21
CA ASP A 288 11.71 31.02 -8.15
C ASP A 288 11.34 32.07 -7.09
N TRP A 289 10.05 32.47 -7.02
CA TRP A 289 9.57 33.37 -5.98
C TRP A 289 9.74 32.78 -4.57
N CYS A 290 9.37 31.51 -4.39
CA CYS A 290 9.55 30.78 -3.15
C CYS A 290 11.01 30.75 -2.73
N GLN A 291 11.92 30.36 -3.62
CA GLN A 291 13.35 30.30 -3.33
C GLN A 291 13.94 31.68 -2.97
N LYS A 292 13.54 32.75 -3.67
CA LYS A 292 13.94 34.13 -3.34
C LYS A 292 13.47 34.54 -1.94
N VAL A 293 12.22 34.23 -1.61
CA VAL A 293 11.62 34.58 -0.31
C VAL A 293 12.17 33.71 0.83
N GLN A 294 12.47 32.44 0.57
CA GLN A 294 13.12 31.56 1.53
C GLN A 294 14.51 32.08 1.92
N ALA A 295 15.28 32.62 0.96
CA ALA A 295 16.55 33.29 1.24
C ALA A 295 16.41 34.53 2.13
N LEU A 296 15.20 35.12 2.21
CA LEU A 296 14.84 36.23 3.11
C LEU A 296 14.23 35.74 4.43
N GLY A 297 14.29 34.44 4.73
CA GLY A 297 13.77 33.83 5.96
C GLY A 297 12.27 33.47 5.93
N GLY A 298 11.61 33.60 4.77
CA GLY A 298 10.22 33.20 4.61
C GLY A 298 10.03 31.69 4.56
N ARG A 299 8.89 31.19 5.06
CA ARG A 299 8.52 29.76 4.97
C ARG A 299 7.29 29.55 4.10
N HIS A 300 7.29 28.45 3.34
CA HIS A 300 6.17 28.01 2.53
C HIS A 300 5.49 26.84 3.20
N LEU A 301 4.23 26.97 3.58
CA LEU A 301 3.51 25.96 4.35
C LEU A 301 2.54 25.17 3.48
N CYS A 302 2.52 23.85 3.67
CA CYS A 302 1.46 22.98 3.19
C CYS A 302 0.33 22.96 4.21
N LEU A 303 -0.91 23.13 3.77
CA LEU A 303 -2.10 23.11 4.60
C LEU A 303 -2.92 21.83 4.34
N PRO A 304 -2.82 20.81 5.21
CA PRO A 304 -3.58 19.56 5.02
C PRO A 304 -5.08 19.71 5.31
N GLY A 305 -5.46 20.67 6.16
CA GLY A 305 -6.85 20.94 6.57
C GLY A 305 -7.72 21.66 5.53
N LEU A 306 -7.24 21.79 4.28
CA LEU A 306 -7.96 22.36 3.16
C LEU A 306 -7.64 21.57 1.89
N PHE A 307 -8.68 21.16 1.16
CA PHE A 307 -8.55 20.55 -0.15
C PHE A 307 -9.21 21.42 -1.21
N VAL A 308 -8.48 21.73 -2.29
CA VAL A 308 -9.01 22.49 -3.44
C VAL A 308 -8.83 21.65 -4.69
N GLU A 309 -9.94 21.33 -5.37
CA GLU A 309 -9.89 20.60 -6.64
C GLU A 309 -9.29 21.49 -7.74
N HIS A 310 -8.42 20.92 -8.58
CA HIS A 310 -7.78 21.57 -9.72
C HIS A 310 -8.09 20.76 -10.99
N ARG A 311 -8.81 21.36 -11.95
CA ARG A 311 -9.37 20.62 -13.12
C ARG A 311 -8.55 20.70 -14.41
N GLY A 312 -7.67 21.68 -14.61
CA GLY A 312 -7.02 21.93 -15.91
C GLY A 312 -5.57 21.48 -16.07
N GLY A 313 -5.02 20.67 -15.15
CA GLY A 313 -3.61 20.25 -15.21
C GLY A 313 -3.27 19.14 -16.24
N ALA A 314 -4.26 18.44 -16.80
CA ALA A 314 -4.09 17.42 -17.84
C ALA A 314 -3.82 17.99 -19.26
N SER A 315 -2.98 19.00 -19.36
CA SER A 315 -2.51 19.52 -20.65
C SER A 315 -1.35 18.65 -21.18
N PHE A 316 -1.67 17.55 -21.85
CA PHE A 316 -0.70 16.77 -22.61
C PHE A 316 -0.40 17.47 -23.94
N GLY A 317 0.46 18.49 -23.90
CA GLY A 317 0.92 19.22 -25.08
C GLY A 317 2.44 19.27 -25.17
N ALA A 318 2.99 19.19 -26.39
CA ALA A 318 4.42 19.34 -26.64
C ALA A 318 4.96 20.71 -26.18
N GLU A 319 4.14 21.75 -26.27
CA GLU A 319 4.47 23.11 -25.80
C GLU A 319 4.65 23.16 -24.28
N LYS A 320 3.73 22.56 -23.50
CA LYS A 320 3.85 22.47 -22.02
C LYS A 320 5.16 21.78 -21.63
N GLN A 321 5.49 20.67 -22.31
CA GLN A 321 6.72 19.93 -22.03
C GLN A 321 7.98 20.73 -22.37
N ALA A 322 7.94 21.55 -23.44
CA ALA A 322 9.04 22.45 -23.77
C ALA A 322 9.22 23.55 -22.72
N LEU A 323 8.13 24.17 -22.25
CA LEU A 323 8.15 25.17 -21.18
C LEU A 323 8.70 24.57 -19.87
N LEU A 324 8.20 23.41 -19.44
CA LEU A 324 8.70 22.72 -18.24
C LEU A 324 10.21 22.43 -18.31
N ARG A 325 10.72 22.00 -19.47
CA ARG A 325 12.16 21.76 -19.65
C ARG A 325 12.97 23.06 -19.58
N ALA A 326 12.51 24.12 -20.24
CA ALA A 326 13.19 25.41 -20.23
C ALA A 326 13.22 26.02 -18.82
N SER A 327 12.08 26.03 -18.13
CA SER A 327 11.97 26.49 -16.74
C SER A 327 12.78 25.64 -15.78
N GLY A 328 12.77 24.31 -15.95
CA GLY A 328 13.59 23.39 -15.17
C GLY A 328 15.08 23.71 -15.29
N ALA A 329 15.58 24.02 -16.49
CA ALA A 329 16.98 24.42 -16.68
C ALA A 329 17.33 25.72 -15.94
N ILE A 330 16.42 26.71 -15.93
CA ILE A 330 16.59 27.95 -15.16
C ILE A 330 16.66 27.64 -13.66
N LEU A 331 15.73 26.82 -13.15
CA LEU A 331 15.67 26.47 -11.73
C LEU A 331 16.89 25.68 -11.28
N SER A 332 17.32 24.66 -12.02
CA SER A 332 18.52 23.88 -11.67
C SER A 332 19.79 24.75 -11.69
N ALA A 333 19.87 25.72 -12.60
CA ALA A 333 21.01 26.65 -12.65
C ALA A 333 21.01 27.65 -11.48
N ARG A 334 19.85 28.21 -11.12
CA ARG A 334 19.73 29.21 -10.05
C ARG A 334 19.75 28.61 -8.65
N TYR A 335 19.18 27.41 -8.49
CA TYR A 335 18.94 26.76 -7.20
C TYR A 335 19.42 25.30 -7.19
N PRO A 336 20.75 25.03 -7.21
CA PRO A 336 21.29 23.67 -7.31
C PRO A 336 20.88 22.71 -6.18
N GLY A 337 20.43 23.23 -5.04
CA GLY A 337 19.97 22.43 -3.90
C GLY A 337 18.47 22.12 -3.90
N PHE A 338 17.69 22.68 -4.83
CA PHE A 338 16.23 22.55 -4.84
C PHE A 338 15.77 21.10 -5.10
N ASP A 339 16.32 20.44 -6.11
CA ASP A 339 15.95 19.05 -6.42
C ASP A 339 16.20 18.11 -5.22
N ALA A 340 17.32 18.32 -4.51
CA ALA A 340 17.64 17.56 -3.31
C ALA A 340 16.68 17.81 -2.14
N SER A 341 16.14 19.03 -2.01
CA SER A 341 15.15 19.37 -0.98
C SER A 341 13.78 18.79 -1.31
N VAL A 342 13.37 18.80 -2.58
CA VAL A 342 12.19 18.14 -3.12
C VAL A 342 12.25 16.63 -2.87
N ASP A 343 13.36 15.99 -3.24
CA ASP A 343 13.60 14.58 -2.98
C ASP A 343 13.58 14.25 -1.48
N GLY A 344 14.15 15.13 -0.66
CA GLY A 344 14.11 15.02 0.80
C GLY A 344 12.68 15.03 1.34
N PHE A 345 11.85 15.96 0.85
CA PHE A 345 10.45 16.08 1.23
C PHE A 345 9.64 14.85 0.79
N LEU A 346 9.82 14.37 -0.45
CA LEU A 346 9.15 13.18 -0.97
C LEU A 346 9.51 11.91 -0.19
N ARG A 347 10.79 11.74 0.15
CA ARG A 347 11.25 10.58 0.94
C ARG A 347 10.73 10.62 2.38
N ALA A 348 10.66 11.80 2.98
CA ALA A 348 10.13 11.95 4.34
C ALA A 348 8.60 11.86 4.39
N ASP A 349 7.91 12.28 3.31
CA ASP A 349 6.47 12.53 3.21
C ASP A 349 5.84 12.93 4.54
N PRO A 350 6.15 14.14 5.05
CA PRO A 350 5.60 14.61 6.32
C PRO A 350 4.07 14.75 6.28
N LEU A 351 3.48 14.76 5.08
CA LEU A 351 2.04 14.82 4.83
C LEU A 351 1.39 13.44 4.68
N ARG A 352 2.09 12.34 5.01
CA ARG A 352 1.59 10.97 4.80
C ARG A 352 0.26 10.71 5.50
N GLY A 353 0.15 11.09 6.78
CA GLY A 353 -1.06 10.91 7.59
C GLY A 353 -2.27 11.61 6.97
N PRO A 354 -2.21 12.94 6.74
CA PRO A 354 -3.30 13.69 6.13
C PRO A 354 -3.60 13.19 4.72
N ARG A 355 -2.56 12.91 3.92
CA ARG A 355 -2.74 12.38 2.57
C ARG A 355 -3.50 11.06 2.58
N LEU A 356 -3.16 10.13 3.48
CA LEU A 356 -3.89 8.88 3.63
C LEU A 356 -5.36 9.12 4.03
N ALA A 357 -5.62 10.03 4.98
CA ALA A 357 -6.99 10.38 5.37
C ALA A 357 -7.80 10.99 4.22
N LEU A 358 -7.24 11.96 3.50
CA LEU A 358 -7.88 12.57 2.33
C LEU A 358 -8.09 11.56 1.20
N ALA A 359 -7.13 10.64 1.01
CA ALA A 359 -7.23 9.58 0.03
C ALA A 359 -8.34 8.56 0.39
N LEU A 360 -8.54 8.27 1.68
CA LEU A 360 -9.69 7.48 2.16
C LEU A 360 -11.02 8.23 1.93
N GLY A 361 -11.05 9.55 2.15
CA GLY A 361 -12.19 10.40 1.80
C GLY A 361 -12.52 10.37 0.31
N TRP A 362 -11.50 10.45 -0.54
CA TRP A 362 -11.63 10.26 -1.99
C TRP A 362 -12.19 8.87 -2.32
N ALA A 363 -11.66 7.80 -1.73
CA ALA A 363 -12.16 6.44 -1.97
C ALA A 363 -13.62 6.27 -1.55
N ALA A 364 -14.03 6.89 -0.43
CA ALA A 364 -15.42 6.91 0.03
C ALA A 364 -16.37 7.60 -0.96
N ALA A 365 -15.93 8.67 -1.62
CA ALA A 365 -16.71 9.36 -2.65
C ALA A 365 -16.68 8.65 -4.02
N ARG A 366 -15.54 8.02 -4.35
CA ARG A 366 -15.27 7.37 -5.65
C ARG A 366 -15.99 6.04 -5.82
N VAL A 367 -15.99 5.22 -4.77
CA VAL A 367 -16.54 3.87 -4.82
C VAL A 367 -18.05 3.91 -4.64
N ARG A 368 -18.77 3.38 -5.64
CA ARG A 368 -20.23 3.17 -5.51
C ARG A 368 -20.50 2.01 -4.56
N GLY A 369 -21.16 2.28 -3.45
CA GLY A 369 -21.53 1.29 -2.44
C GLY A 369 -20.44 1.08 -1.38
N ARG A 370 -20.07 -0.18 -1.13
CA ARG A 370 -19.12 -0.53 -0.06
C ARG A 370 -17.67 -0.52 -0.56
N VAL A 371 -16.83 0.24 0.12
CA VAL A 371 -15.37 0.27 -0.10
C VAL A 371 -14.78 -1.07 0.33
N PRO A 372 -14.06 -1.80 -0.55
CA PRO A 372 -13.36 -3.03 -0.16
C PRO A 372 -12.23 -2.74 0.81
N VAL A 373 -12.20 -3.46 1.94
CA VAL A 373 -11.15 -3.38 2.94
C VAL A 373 -10.67 -4.79 3.23
N TYR A 374 -9.47 -5.14 2.78
CA TYR A 374 -8.90 -6.48 2.91
C TYR A 374 -7.90 -6.55 4.06
N LEU A 375 -7.93 -7.61 4.87
CA LEU A 375 -6.85 -7.93 5.80
C LEU A 375 -5.91 -8.96 5.15
N GLY A 376 -4.66 -8.57 4.92
CA GLY A 376 -3.60 -9.43 4.36
C GLY A 376 -2.30 -9.36 5.16
N HIS A 377 -1.28 -10.09 4.72
CA HIS A 377 0.01 -10.16 5.40
C HIS A 377 1.17 -9.80 4.46
N ALA A 378 2.33 -9.44 5.02
CA ALA A 378 3.50 -9.00 4.25
C ALA A 378 4.44 -10.14 3.80
N MET A 379 4.05 -11.41 3.91
CA MET A 379 4.96 -12.55 3.70
C MET A 379 4.94 -13.12 2.27
N GLY A 380 4.02 -12.67 1.41
CA GLY A 380 3.83 -13.20 0.06
C GLY A 380 3.20 -14.60 0.04
N GLY A 381 3.25 -15.27 -1.12
CA GLY A 381 2.70 -16.61 -1.31
C GLY A 381 1.35 -16.64 -2.01
N GLY A 382 0.67 -17.79 -1.98
CA GLY A 382 -0.59 -18.01 -2.71
C GLY A 382 -1.74 -17.11 -2.27
N ALA A 383 -1.90 -16.91 -0.95
CA ALA A 383 -2.91 -16.03 -0.37
C ALA A 383 -2.70 -14.56 -0.79
N GLU A 384 -1.45 -14.08 -0.77
CA GLU A 384 -1.13 -12.72 -1.22
C GLU A 384 -1.39 -12.54 -2.71
N ARG A 385 -1.01 -13.49 -3.55
CA ARG A 385 -1.30 -13.43 -5.01
C ARG A 385 -2.82 -13.39 -5.29
N ASP A 386 -3.63 -14.08 -4.49
CA ASP A 386 -5.09 -13.99 -4.62
C ASP A 386 -5.62 -12.63 -4.16
N LEU A 387 -5.09 -12.11 -3.05
CA LEU A 387 -5.41 -10.77 -2.55
C LEU A 387 -5.08 -9.69 -3.60
N GLU A 388 -3.87 -9.71 -4.17
CA GLU A 388 -3.43 -8.79 -5.22
C GLU A 388 -4.39 -8.81 -6.42
N ARG A 389 -4.81 -10.00 -6.89
CA ARG A 389 -5.80 -10.11 -7.97
C ARG A 389 -7.16 -9.51 -7.59
N ARG A 390 -7.63 -9.74 -6.36
CA ARG A 390 -8.92 -9.20 -5.87
C ARG A 390 -8.86 -7.68 -5.72
N VAL A 391 -7.76 -7.15 -5.21
CA VAL A 391 -7.49 -5.71 -5.11
C VAL A 391 -7.44 -5.09 -6.51
N ALA A 392 -6.68 -5.67 -7.44
CA ALA A 392 -6.60 -5.17 -8.83
C ALA A 392 -7.97 -5.16 -9.52
N ARG A 393 -8.77 -6.22 -9.35
CA ARG A 393 -10.15 -6.27 -9.87
C ARG A 393 -11.03 -5.19 -9.26
N ASP A 394 -10.95 -4.98 -7.95
CA ASP A 394 -11.78 -3.98 -7.27
C ASP A 394 -11.33 -2.56 -7.59
N VAL A 395 -10.04 -2.30 -7.77
CA VAL A 395 -9.52 -1.01 -8.28
C VAL A 395 -10.02 -0.77 -9.70
N ALA A 396 -9.90 -1.74 -10.60
CA ALA A 396 -10.39 -1.61 -11.97
C ALA A 396 -11.93 -1.43 -12.05
N GLY A 397 -12.68 -2.13 -11.21
CA GLY A 397 -14.15 -2.11 -11.23
C GLY A 397 -14.80 -0.99 -10.40
N LYS A 398 -14.17 -0.56 -9.31
CA LYS A 398 -14.74 0.40 -8.34
C LYS A 398 -13.92 1.68 -8.17
N GLY A 399 -12.67 1.69 -8.64
CA GLY A 399 -11.74 2.82 -8.57
C GLY A 399 -10.76 2.77 -7.39
N ALA A 400 -11.09 2.08 -6.29
CA ALA A 400 -10.21 2.00 -5.12
C ALA A 400 -10.47 0.75 -4.27
N ALA A 401 -9.44 0.33 -3.54
CA ALA A 401 -9.52 -0.70 -2.50
C ALA A 401 -8.54 -0.41 -1.36
N VAL A 402 -8.85 -0.84 -0.15
CA VAL A 402 -7.99 -0.69 1.03
C VAL A 402 -7.41 -2.04 1.41
N VAL A 403 -6.13 -2.09 1.78
CA VAL A 403 -5.48 -3.25 2.38
C VAL A 403 -4.96 -2.87 3.77
N LEU A 404 -5.40 -3.60 4.78
CA LEU A 404 -4.83 -3.61 6.12
C LEU A 404 -3.82 -4.76 6.20
N ARG A 405 -2.54 -4.43 6.22
CA ARG A 405 -1.43 -5.38 6.17
C ARG A 405 -0.83 -5.61 7.56
N VAL A 406 -0.62 -6.89 7.89
CA VAL A 406 0.05 -7.35 9.12
C VAL A 406 1.37 -8.08 8.81
N GLY A 407 2.19 -8.31 9.83
CA GLY A 407 3.49 -8.99 9.67
C GLY A 407 4.60 -8.11 9.07
N GLY A 408 4.36 -6.80 9.01
CA GLY A 408 5.35 -5.78 8.66
C GLY A 408 6.18 -5.33 9.87
N ALA A 409 6.85 -4.19 9.72
CA ALA A 409 7.68 -3.60 10.78
C ALA A 409 6.86 -2.91 11.88
N LEU A 410 5.63 -2.47 11.57
CA LEU A 410 4.63 -2.01 12.55
C LEU A 410 3.53 -3.05 12.69
N ARG A 411 2.71 -2.91 13.73
CA ARG A 411 1.58 -3.82 13.97
C ARG A 411 0.58 -3.81 12.82
N TRP A 412 0.30 -2.63 12.26
CA TRP A 412 -0.67 -2.42 11.20
C TRP A 412 -0.09 -1.50 10.12
N GLN A 413 -0.45 -1.77 8.88
CA GLN A 413 -0.22 -0.87 7.74
C GLN A 413 -1.50 -0.73 6.95
N ILE A 414 -1.93 0.50 6.70
CA ILE A 414 -3.12 0.83 5.91
C ILE A 414 -2.63 1.27 4.54
N GLU A 415 -3.14 0.65 3.49
CA GLU A 415 -2.79 0.93 2.11
C GLU A 415 -4.05 1.26 1.33
N LEU A 416 -4.10 2.44 0.72
CA LEU A 416 -5.10 2.76 -0.29
C LEU A 416 -4.53 2.47 -1.68
N HIS A 417 -5.15 1.55 -2.39
CA HIS A 417 -4.82 1.17 -3.76
C HIS A 417 -5.77 1.86 -4.74
N SER A 418 -5.21 2.43 -5.81
CA SER A 418 -5.92 3.12 -6.90
C SER A 418 -5.18 2.93 -8.23
N ASP A 419 -5.79 3.39 -9.33
CA ASP A 419 -5.12 3.49 -10.64
C ASP A 419 -3.94 4.48 -10.64
N ALA A 420 -4.01 5.51 -9.80
CA ALA A 420 -2.93 6.49 -9.60
C ALA A 420 -1.72 5.94 -8.82
N GLY A 421 -1.90 4.82 -8.10
CA GLY A 421 -0.87 4.18 -7.27
C GLY A 421 -1.35 3.84 -5.87
N VAL A 422 -0.38 3.65 -4.95
CA VAL A 422 -0.63 3.24 -3.57
C VAL A 422 -0.15 4.31 -2.59
N THR A 423 -1.03 4.71 -1.67
CA THR A 423 -0.68 5.54 -0.51
C THR A 423 -0.81 4.71 0.75
N ALA A 424 0.27 4.64 1.54
CA ALA A 424 0.34 3.75 2.70
C ALA A 424 0.87 4.45 3.95
N GLY A 425 0.33 4.09 5.11
CA GLY A 425 0.81 4.56 6.41
C GLY A 425 0.70 3.45 7.45
N GLY A 426 1.68 3.34 8.33
CA GLY A 426 1.66 2.31 9.38
C GLY A 426 1.37 2.87 10.76
N CYS A 427 0.67 2.10 11.59
CA CYS A 427 0.34 2.45 12.97
C CYS A 427 0.51 1.25 13.91
N ASP A 428 0.74 1.53 15.19
CA ASP A 428 0.91 0.51 16.24
C ASP A 428 -0.35 0.32 17.12
N SER A 429 -1.45 0.98 16.73
CA SER A 429 -2.70 0.95 17.48
C SER A 429 -3.86 0.55 16.57
N ALA A 430 -4.66 -0.42 17.01
CA ALA A 430 -5.93 -0.76 16.37
C ALA A 430 -6.93 0.40 16.41
N ASP A 431 -6.86 1.25 17.44
CA ASP A 431 -7.70 2.44 17.55
C ASP A 431 -7.39 3.43 16.42
N GLY A 432 -6.10 3.57 16.07
CA GLY A 432 -5.71 4.37 14.92
C GLY A 432 -6.18 3.78 13.59
N VAL A 433 -6.15 2.46 13.43
CA VAL A 433 -6.78 1.82 12.27
C VAL A 433 -8.28 2.14 12.21
N ARG A 434 -8.99 2.06 13.35
CA ARG A 434 -10.42 2.40 13.42
C ARG A 434 -10.67 3.86 13.06
N ALA A 435 -9.86 4.80 13.54
CA ALA A 435 -10.00 6.22 13.25
C ALA A 435 -9.87 6.52 11.74
N PHE A 436 -8.85 5.98 11.08
CA PHE A 436 -8.71 6.12 9.62
C PHE A 436 -9.85 5.45 8.85
N LEU A 437 -10.20 4.21 9.19
CA LEU A 437 -11.23 3.47 8.46
C LEU A 437 -12.66 3.92 8.80
N ALA A 438 -12.86 4.75 9.83
CA ALA A 438 -14.12 5.43 10.11
C ALA A 438 -14.45 6.53 9.08
N LEU A 439 -13.46 6.98 8.30
CA LEU A 439 -13.68 7.86 7.14
C LEU A 439 -14.45 7.18 6.00
N LEU A 440 -14.58 5.84 6.04
CA LEU A 440 -15.33 5.06 5.06
C LEU A 440 -16.74 4.74 5.59
N PRO A 441 -17.81 5.37 5.05
CA PRO A 441 -19.17 5.21 5.59
C PRO A 441 -19.76 3.82 5.34
N ALA A 442 -19.31 3.12 4.30
CA ALA A 442 -19.77 1.78 3.96
C ALA A 442 -18.57 0.91 3.56
N ARG A 443 -18.39 -0.23 4.24
CA ARG A 443 -17.18 -1.07 4.13
C ARG A 443 -17.57 -2.51 3.83
N ARG A 444 -16.83 -3.14 2.91
CA ARG A 444 -16.83 -4.59 2.71
C ARG A 444 -15.50 -5.08 3.27
N VAL A 445 -15.53 -5.52 4.52
CA VAL A 445 -14.37 -6.00 5.26
C VAL A 445 -14.13 -7.46 4.89
N VAL A 446 -12.93 -7.80 4.46
CA VAL A 446 -12.58 -9.14 3.98
C VAL A 446 -11.36 -9.62 4.74
N TYR A 447 -11.54 -10.61 5.63
CA TYR A 447 -10.41 -11.34 6.21
C TYR A 447 -9.80 -12.25 5.13
N SER A 448 -8.50 -12.12 4.86
CA SER A 448 -7.78 -13.04 3.97
C SER A 448 -6.79 -13.92 4.71
N CYS A 449 -5.87 -13.31 5.47
CA CYS A 449 -4.87 -14.02 6.26
C CYS A 449 -4.21 -13.05 7.25
N ALA A 450 -4.08 -13.48 8.51
CA ALA A 450 -3.41 -12.71 9.56
C ALA A 450 -2.13 -13.38 10.09
N VAL A 451 -1.61 -14.39 9.37
CA VAL A 451 -0.37 -15.07 9.76
C VAL A 451 0.77 -14.05 9.83
N GLY A 452 1.47 -14.05 10.97
CA GLY A 452 2.53 -13.09 11.25
C GLY A 452 2.06 -11.79 11.93
N ALA A 453 0.77 -11.64 12.23
CA ALA A 453 0.29 -10.55 13.08
C ALA A 453 1.01 -10.52 14.43
N ALA A 454 1.37 -9.32 14.87
CA ALA A 454 2.07 -9.10 16.13
C ALA A 454 1.24 -9.49 17.36
N ASP A 455 -0.08 -9.26 17.29
CA ASP A 455 -1.07 -9.73 18.24
C ASP A 455 -2.28 -10.28 17.46
N PRO A 456 -2.32 -11.58 17.18
CA PRO A 456 -3.40 -12.18 16.39
C PRO A 456 -4.78 -12.09 17.06
N LEU A 457 -4.88 -11.91 18.38
CA LEU A 457 -6.16 -11.85 19.10
C LEU A 457 -6.85 -10.48 18.98
N GLU A 458 -6.11 -9.44 18.61
CA GLU A 458 -6.69 -8.11 18.33
C GLU A 458 -7.41 -8.09 16.97
N VAL A 459 -6.99 -8.96 16.03
CA VAL A 459 -7.50 -9.00 14.66
C VAL A 459 -9.02 -9.25 14.58
N PRO A 460 -9.59 -10.29 15.23
CA PRO A 460 -11.04 -10.55 15.15
C PRO A 460 -11.87 -9.40 15.69
N ALA A 461 -11.45 -8.82 16.83
CA ALA A 461 -12.13 -7.70 17.47
C ALA A 461 -12.12 -6.45 16.57
N LEU A 462 -10.98 -6.13 15.96
CA LEU A 462 -10.86 -5.01 15.04
C LEU A 462 -11.76 -5.20 13.80
N LEU A 463 -11.72 -6.37 13.16
CA LEU A 463 -12.53 -6.61 11.96
C LEU A 463 -14.04 -6.58 12.26
N ASN A 464 -14.46 -7.11 13.41
CA ASN A 464 -15.85 -6.98 13.87
C ASN A 464 -16.25 -5.52 14.10
N ALA A 465 -15.39 -4.72 14.73
CA ALA A 465 -15.66 -3.29 14.92
C ALA A 465 -15.77 -2.53 13.58
N LEU A 466 -14.92 -2.86 12.61
CA LEU A 466 -14.96 -2.27 11.27
C LEU A 466 -16.19 -2.73 10.45
N ALA A 467 -16.72 -3.90 10.75
CA ALA A 467 -17.92 -4.43 10.10
C ALA A 467 -19.21 -4.19 10.89
N GLY A 468 -19.14 -3.47 12.03
CA GLY A 468 -20.30 -3.21 12.87
C GLY A 468 -21.30 -2.24 12.22
N GLY A 469 -22.56 -2.65 12.10
CA GLY A 469 -23.66 -1.85 11.56
C GLY A 469 -24.12 -2.28 10.16
N ALA A 470 -25.39 -2.01 9.82
CA ALA A 470 -26.05 -2.52 8.61
C ALA A 470 -25.41 -2.07 7.28
N ALA A 471 -24.71 -0.93 7.30
CA ALA A 471 -24.00 -0.37 6.15
C ALA A 471 -22.76 -1.20 5.77
N HIS A 472 -22.23 -2.03 6.66
CA HIS A 472 -21.01 -2.79 6.44
C HIS A 472 -21.29 -4.27 6.16
N ARG A 473 -20.27 -4.98 5.69
CA ARG A 473 -20.27 -6.44 5.48
C ARG A 473 -18.94 -7.03 5.91
N LEU A 474 -18.96 -8.24 6.45
CA LEU A 474 -17.80 -9.03 6.84
C LEU A 474 -17.76 -10.34 6.05
N GLU A 475 -16.67 -10.56 5.33
CA GLU A 475 -16.39 -11.80 4.61
C GLU A 475 -15.10 -12.42 5.14
N VAL A 476 -15.08 -13.75 5.25
CA VAL A 476 -13.91 -14.51 5.72
C VAL A 476 -13.45 -15.45 4.62
N LEU A 477 -12.25 -15.24 4.09
CA LEU A 477 -11.58 -16.16 3.19
C LEU A 477 -10.62 -17.04 4.01
N VAL A 478 -10.82 -18.36 3.99
CA VAL A 478 -10.02 -19.30 4.79
C VAL A 478 -8.78 -19.74 4.00
N HIS A 479 -7.75 -18.89 3.95
CA HIS A 479 -6.48 -19.24 3.33
C HIS A 479 -5.52 -19.99 4.26
N ASP A 480 -5.79 -20.00 5.56
CA ASP A 480 -5.02 -20.72 6.58
C ASP A 480 -5.94 -21.13 7.74
N TYR A 481 -5.41 -21.91 8.69
CA TYR A 481 -6.15 -22.37 9.87
C TYR A 481 -5.79 -21.58 11.14
N LEU A 482 -5.25 -20.37 11.02
CA LEU A 482 -4.98 -19.49 12.16
C LEU A 482 -6.24 -19.27 13.01
N PRO A 483 -7.46 -19.09 12.45
CA PRO A 483 -8.65 -19.00 13.27
C PRO A 483 -8.90 -20.24 14.13
N VAL A 484 -8.56 -21.43 13.62
CA VAL A 484 -8.76 -22.71 14.31
C VAL A 484 -7.71 -22.93 15.41
N SER A 485 -6.46 -22.51 15.19
CA SER A 485 -5.34 -22.73 16.10
C SER A 485 -4.18 -21.75 15.88
N PRO A 486 -3.43 -21.36 16.94
CA PRO A 486 -2.17 -20.61 16.81
C PRO A 486 -1.15 -21.29 15.89
N SER A 487 -1.12 -22.63 15.87
CA SER A 487 -0.48 -23.39 14.80
C SER A 487 -1.38 -23.32 13.58
N TYR A 488 -1.23 -22.28 12.76
CA TYR A 488 -2.01 -22.10 11.52
C TYR A 488 -1.86 -23.27 10.54
N THR A 489 -0.85 -24.12 10.76
CA THR A 489 -0.62 -25.36 10.01
C THR A 489 -1.29 -26.61 10.59
N LEU A 490 -1.89 -26.49 11.79
CA LEU A 490 -2.43 -27.60 12.58
C LEU A 490 -1.40 -28.70 12.94
N LEU A 491 -0.11 -28.46 12.70
CA LEU A 491 0.94 -29.37 13.10
C LEU A 491 1.15 -29.33 14.61
N GLY A 492 1.34 -30.50 15.19
CA GLY A 492 1.77 -30.68 16.58
C GLY A 492 3.22 -30.25 16.79
N ALA A 493 3.69 -30.36 18.04
CA ALA A 493 5.04 -29.95 18.40
C ALA A 493 6.16 -30.87 17.87
N ASP A 494 5.78 -32.07 17.41
CA ASP A 494 6.60 -33.03 16.68
C ASP A 494 6.60 -32.76 15.16
N GLY A 495 5.83 -31.78 14.69
CA GLY A 495 5.75 -31.39 13.28
C GLY A 495 4.87 -32.31 12.43
N ILE A 496 4.04 -33.15 13.06
CA ILE A 496 3.11 -34.06 12.39
C ILE A 496 1.68 -33.56 12.59
N TYR A 497 0.84 -33.71 11.57
CA TYR A 497 -0.60 -33.50 11.68
C TYR A 497 -1.26 -34.78 12.20
N ASP A 498 -1.97 -34.67 13.33
CA ASP A 498 -2.64 -35.79 14.03
C ASP A 498 -4.12 -35.44 14.28
N GLY A 499 -4.76 -34.83 13.27
CA GLY A 499 -6.13 -34.33 13.36
C GLY A 499 -6.25 -32.89 13.85
N VAL A 500 -7.48 -32.40 13.93
CA VAL A 500 -7.78 -31.06 14.44
C VAL A 500 -7.67 -31.07 15.98
N PRO A 501 -6.80 -30.24 16.58
CA PRO A 501 -6.57 -30.24 18.03
C PRO A 501 -7.87 -29.89 18.78
N GLN A 502 -8.07 -30.48 19.96
CA GLN A 502 -9.22 -30.20 20.81
C GLN A 502 -8.82 -29.37 22.03
N PRO A 503 -9.65 -28.42 22.48
CA PRO A 503 -9.37 -27.67 23.70
C PRO A 503 -9.28 -28.60 24.91
N GLY A 504 -8.25 -28.41 25.75
CA GLY A 504 -7.93 -29.26 26.90
C GLY A 504 -6.79 -30.26 26.63
N ASP A 505 -6.61 -30.68 25.38
CA ASP A 505 -5.60 -31.66 24.95
C ASP A 505 -4.73 -31.14 23.79
N GLU A 506 -4.67 -29.82 23.60
CA GLU A 506 -4.11 -29.23 22.39
C GLU A 506 -2.57 -29.28 22.31
N GLY A 507 -1.85 -29.76 23.31
CA GLY A 507 -0.37 -29.73 23.33
C GLY A 507 0.24 -28.31 23.24
N ARG A 508 1.57 -28.21 23.24
CA ARG A 508 2.26 -26.90 23.30
C ARG A 508 2.22 -26.09 22.00
N ALA A 509 2.10 -26.74 20.84
CA ALA A 509 2.15 -26.07 19.54
C ALA A 509 0.90 -25.24 19.24
N HIS A 510 -0.19 -25.54 19.93
CA HIS A 510 -1.51 -24.94 19.73
C HIS A 510 -1.88 -23.94 20.83
N ARG A 511 -0.91 -23.53 21.64
CA ARG A 511 -1.03 -22.45 22.63
C ARG A 511 -0.30 -21.21 22.12
N PHE A 512 -0.88 -20.04 22.33
CA PHE A 512 -0.26 -18.76 21.97
C PHE A 512 0.30 -18.08 23.22
N ARG A 513 1.50 -17.51 23.13
CA ARG A 513 2.07 -16.73 24.23
C ARG A 513 2.05 -15.25 23.86
N GLN A 514 1.27 -14.47 24.60
CA GLN A 514 1.24 -13.02 24.46
C GLN A 514 2.54 -12.37 24.94
N ARG A 515 2.70 -11.10 24.60
CA ARG A 515 3.92 -10.32 24.90
C ARG A 515 4.17 -10.12 26.39
N ASP A 516 3.10 -10.05 27.18
CA ASP A 516 3.12 -9.99 28.65
C ASP A 516 3.46 -11.35 29.29
N GLY A 517 3.61 -12.41 28.48
CA GLY A 517 3.93 -13.75 28.92
C GLY A 517 2.72 -14.64 29.17
N ARG A 518 1.49 -14.11 29.09
CA ARG A 518 0.23 -14.86 29.27
C ARG A 518 0.11 -15.92 28.18
N VAL A 519 -0.26 -17.13 28.57
CA VAL A 519 -0.48 -18.25 27.65
C VAL A 519 -1.98 -18.40 27.40
N VAL A 520 -2.36 -18.28 26.13
CA VAL A 520 -3.72 -18.44 25.64
C VAL A 520 -3.88 -19.86 25.11
N GLY A 521 -4.82 -20.59 25.71
CA GLY A 521 -5.21 -21.94 25.29
C GLY A 521 -6.14 -21.93 24.09
N LEU A 522 -6.41 -23.11 23.54
CA LEU A 522 -7.18 -23.26 22.30
C LEU A 522 -8.65 -22.85 22.45
N ALA A 523 -9.24 -23.03 23.64
CA ALA A 523 -10.62 -22.63 23.92
C ALA A 523 -10.80 -21.11 23.79
N GLU A 524 -9.97 -20.33 24.49
CA GLU A 524 -9.99 -18.86 24.43
C GLU A 524 -9.67 -18.36 23.01
N TRP A 525 -8.70 -18.99 22.35
CA TRP A 525 -8.36 -18.67 20.96
C TRP A 525 -9.56 -18.85 20.02
N ARG A 526 -10.22 -20.01 20.06
CA ARG A 526 -11.39 -20.29 19.23
C ARG A 526 -12.59 -19.43 19.61
N ALA A 527 -12.77 -19.07 20.87
CA ALA A 527 -13.82 -18.13 21.27
C ALA A 527 -13.62 -16.75 20.62
N CYS A 528 -12.38 -16.24 20.65
CA CYS A 528 -12.03 -14.95 20.05
C CYS A 528 -12.24 -14.94 18.52
N TRP A 529 -11.66 -15.91 17.81
CA TRP A 529 -11.80 -16.02 16.36
C TRP A 529 -13.22 -16.41 15.92
N GLY A 530 -13.88 -17.26 16.71
CA GLY A 530 -15.24 -17.73 16.49
C GLY A 530 -16.25 -16.59 16.52
N ALA A 531 -16.06 -15.57 17.37
CA ALA A 531 -16.92 -14.38 17.38
C ALA A 531 -16.92 -13.63 16.03
N MET A 532 -15.76 -13.51 15.37
CA MET A 532 -15.67 -12.92 14.03
C MET A 532 -16.29 -13.82 12.95
N ILE A 533 -16.02 -15.13 13.03
CA ILE A 533 -16.56 -16.10 12.06
C ILE A 533 -18.10 -16.18 12.15
N ALA A 534 -18.65 -16.12 13.37
CA ALA A 534 -20.09 -16.12 13.60
C ALA A 534 -20.77 -14.84 13.08
N ALA A 535 -20.09 -13.69 13.17
CA ALA A 535 -20.55 -12.41 12.67
C ALA A 535 -20.40 -12.25 11.14
N ALA A 536 -19.62 -13.11 10.47
CA ALA A 536 -19.38 -13.01 9.05
C ALA A 536 -20.66 -13.27 8.22
N ASP A 537 -20.92 -12.40 7.24
CA ASP A 537 -22.00 -12.59 6.27
C ASP A 537 -21.73 -13.81 5.37
N ARG A 538 -20.45 -14.10 5.12
CA ARG A 538 -20.01 -15.22 4.28
C ARG A 538 -18.65 -15.74 4.73
N VAL A 539 -18.50 -17.06 4.73
CA VAL A 539 -17.21 -17.75 4.91
C VAL A 539 -16.92 -18.53 3.61
N GLU A 540 -15.85 -18.15 2.92
CA GLU A 540 -15.39 -18.77 1.68
C GLU A 540 -14.20 -19.68 1.96
N LEU A 541 -14.27 -20.91 1.44
CA LEU A 541 -13.28 -21.95 1.62
C LEU A 541 -12.89 -22.52 0.27
N PHE A 542 -11.73 -23.15 0.18
CA PHE A 542 -11.16 -23.52 -1.12
C PHE A 542 -11.08 -25.03 -1.37
N SER A 543 -11.54 -25.84 -0.40
CA SER A 543 -11.67 -27.30 -0.49
C SER A 543 -12.73 -27.82 0.48
N GLU A 544 -13.23 -29.04 0.26
CA GLU A 544 -14.18 -29.67 1.20
C GLU A 544 -13.47 -30.06 2.52
N ALA A 545 -12.19 -30.40 2.47
CA ALA A 545 -11.36 -30.70 3.63
C ALA A 545 -11.23 -29.48 4.53
N SER A 546 -11.02 -28.28 3.97
CA SER A 546 -11.06 -27.04 4.75
C SER A 546 -12.43 -26.79 5.36
N ARG A 547 -13.52 -27.10 4.66
CA ARG A 547 -14.88 -27.00 5.19
C ARG A 547 -15.12 -27.96 6.35
N ALA A 548 -14.69 -29.21 6.24
CA ALA A 548 -14.80 -30.17 7.34
C ALA A 548 -14.04 -29.69 8.59
N ILE A 549 -12.79 -29.22 8.42
CA ILE A 549 -11.97 -28.70 9.53
C ILE A 549 -12.61 -27.46 10.17
N MET A 550 -13.02 -26.48 9.35
CA MET A 550 -13.61 -25.24 9.85
C MET A 550 -14.97 -25.48 10.51
N ALA A 551 -15.84 -26.32 9.93
CA ALA A 551 -17.14 -26.64 10.50
C ALA A 551 -17.01 -27.43 11.82
N GLY A 552 -15.99 -28.28 11.93
CA GLY A 552 -15.68 -28.96 13.19
C GLY A 552 -15.21 -28.00 14.29
N ALA A 553 -14.49 -26.93 13.94
CA ALA A 553 -14.05 -25.91 14.89
C ALA A 553 -15.12 -24.86 15.21
N PHE A 554 -16.01 -24.56 14.26
CA PHE A 554 -17.02 -23.49 14.32
C PHE A 554 -18.37 -23.97 13.77
N PRO A 555 -19.07 -24.88 14.48
CA PRO A 555 -20.29 -25.51 13.99
C PRO A 555 -21.41 -24.50 13.71
N ASP A 556 -21.54 -23.46 14.55
CA ASP A 556 -22.58 -22.43 14.43
C ASP A 556 -22.48 -21.59 13.13
N ALA A 557 -21.30 -21.58 12.50
CA ALA A 557 -21.06 -20.87 11.25
C ALA A 557 -21.15 -21.79 10.01
N ALA A 558 -21.33 -23.10 10.17
CA ALA A 558 -21.31 -24.07 9.08
C ALA A 558 -22.34 -23.76 7.96
N GLY A 559 -23.50 -23.21 8.33
CA GLY A 559 -24.54 -22.78 7.37
C GLY A 559 -24.11 -21.66 6.43
N ARG A 560 -23.09 -20.87 6.79
CA ARG A 560 -22.54 -19.75 5.99
C ARG A 560 -21.28 -20.12 5.22
N MET A 561 -20.73 -21.31 5.45
CA MET A 561 -19.53 -21.82 4.77
C MET A 561 -19.86 -22.25 3.34
N ARG A 562 -19.10 -21.75 2.37
CA ARG A 562 -19.25 -22.08 0.94
C ARG A 562 -17.88 -22.41 0.35
N VAL A 563 -17.78 -23.56 -0.30
CA VAL A 563 -16.57 -23.97 -1.00
C VAL A 563 -16.56 -23.37 -2.41
N ASN A 564 -15.56 -22.55 -2.68
CA ASN A 564 -15.30 -21.89 -3.96
C ASN A 564 -13.80 -22.01 -4.28
N PRO A 565 -13.35 -23.13 -4.89
CA PRO A 565 -11.93 -23.36 -5.13
C PRO A 565 -11.28 -22.26 -5.99
N HIS A 566 -10.00 -21.95 -5.72
CA HIS A 566 -9.27 -21.02 -6.57
C HIS A 566 -9.11 -21.57 -7.99
N ARG A 567 -9.00 -20.64 -8.94
CA ARG A 567 -8.64 -20.98 -10.33
C ARG A 567 -7.13 -21.20 -10.44
N PRO A 568 -6.65 -22.07 -11.34
CA PRO A 568 -5.23 -22.19 -11.67
C PRO A 568 -4.62 -20.82 -12.01
N LEU A 569 -3.36 -20.61 -11.62
CA LEU A 569 -2.64 -19.35 -11.86
C LEU A 569 -2.26 -19.16 -13.32
N ALA A 570 -2.10 -20.26 -14.05
CA ALA A 570 -1.74 -20.29 -15.46
C ALA A 570 -2.34 -21.53 -16.11
N GLN A 571 -2.45 -21.53 -17.44
CA GLN A 571 -2.68 -22.75 -18.21
C GLN A 571 -1.36 -23.49 -18.35
N ILE A 572 -1.35 -24.76 -17.97
CA ILE A 572 -0.17 -25.63 -18.09
C ILE A 572 -0.51 -26.70 -19.12
N PRO A 573 0.30 -26.86 -20.19
CA PRO A 573 0.05 -27.90 -21.17
C PRO A 573 0.29 -29.28 -20.55
N ARG A 574 -0.41 -30.29 -21.09
CA ARG A 574 -0.09 -31.68 -20.76
C ARG A 574 1.30 -32.02 -21.30
N ILE A 575 2.06 -32.77 -20.52
CA ILE A 575 3.43 -33.16 -20.83
C ILE A 575 3.49 -34.68 -20.92
N ASP A 576 3.99 -35.18 -22.04
CA ASP A 576 4.25 -36.61 -22.20
C ASP A 576 5.50 -36.99 -21.41
N ALA A 577 5.35 -37.89 -20.43
CA ALA A 577 6.47 -38.40 -19.66
C ALA A 577 7.36 -39.28 -20.55
N ARG A 578 8.68 -39.08 -20.47
CA ARG A 578 9.65 -40.03 -21.04
C ARG A 578 10.03 -41.04 -19.96
N ALA A 579 9.73 -42.31 -20.19
CA ALA A 579 10.15 -43.40 -19.30
C ALA A 579 11.68 -43.48 -19.26
N GLY A 580 12.24 -43.61 -18.05
CA GLY A 580 13.66 -43.79 -17.82
C GLY A 580 13.92 -44.97 -16.88
N PRO A 581 15.15 -45.49 -16.81
CA PRO A 581 15.48 -46.68 -16.01
C PRO A 581 15.38 -46.46 -14.48
N ARG A 582 15.27 -45.21 -14.03
CA ARG A 582 15.02 -44.83 -12.64
C ARG A 582 14.02 -43.67 -12.59
N PRO A 583 13.03 -43.71 -11.67
CA PRO A 583 12.06 -42.63 -11.55
C PRO A 583 12.73 -41.34 -11.08
N VAL A 584 12.32 -40.23 -11.70
CA VAL A 584 12.72 -38.88 -11.31
C VAL A 584 11.49 -38.16 -10.76
N ILE A 585 11.52 -37.93 -9.46
CA ILE A 585 10.41 -37.34 -8.71
C ILE A 585 10.60 -35.82 -8.71
N GLY A 586 9.68 -35.11 -9.36
CA GLY A 586 9.61 -33.66 -9.34
C GLY A 586 8.85 -33.15 -8.12
N VAL A 587 9.25 -31.99 -7.59
CA VAL A 587 8.55 -31.28 -6.50
C VAL A 587 8.44 -29.80 -6.86
N LEU A 588 7.24 -29.22 -6.79
CA LEU A 588 6.99 -27.84 -7.17
C LEU A 588 6.89 -26.87 -5.97
N GLY A 589 7.51 -25.70 -6.12
CA GLY A 589 7.30 -24.54 -5.25
C GLY A 589 8.30 -24.40 -4.10
N HIS A 590 7.99 -23.49 -3.17
CA HIS A 590 8.82 -23.24 -1.99
C HIS A 590 8.52 -24.25 -0.88
N ILE A 591 9.48 -25.13 -0.59
CA ILE A 591 9.33 -26.24 0.34
C ILE A 591 9.96 -25.90 1.70
N GLY A 592 9.12 -25.46 2.63
CA GLY A 592 9.45 -25.32 4.05
C GLY A 592 9.26 -26.62 4.85
N LEU A 593 9.50 -26.54 6.16
CA LEU A 593 9.29 -27.68 7.09
C LEU A 593 7.86 -28.25 6.97
N HIS A 594 6.83 -27.40 7.08
CA HIS A 594 5.42 -27.79 7.00
C HIS A 594 5.01 -28.31 5.60
N LYS A 595 5.76 -27.91 4.56
CA LYS A 595 5.58 -28.44 3.19
C LYS A 595 6.41 -29.69 2.92
N GLY A 596 7.01 -30.31 3.95
CA GLY A 596 7.66 -31.61 3.81
C GLY A 596 9.15 -31.58 3.48
N ALA A 597 9.88 -30.49 3.77
CA ALA A 597 11.34 -30.45 3.58
C ALA A 597 12.06 -31.60 4.29
N GLY A 598 11.58 -32.00 5.47
CA GLY A 598 12.07 -33.16 6.21
C GLY A 598 11.82 -34.50 5.50
N VAL A 599 10.65 -34.65 4.87
CA VAL A 599 10.28 -35.83 4.07
C VAL A 599 11.21 -35.95 2.87
N LEU A 600 11.43 -34.86 2.13
CA LEU A 600 12.35 -34.84 0.99
C LEU A 600 13.79 -35.19 1.40
N ALA A 601 14.28 -34.63 2.51
CA ALA A 601 15.60 -34.99 3.04
C ALA A 601 15.67 -36.47 3.43
N GLY A 602 14.61 -37.04 4.00
CA GLY A 602 14.48 -38.46 4.28
C GLY A 602 14.55 -39.31 3.00
N MET A 603 13.81 -38.94 1.96
CA MET A 603 13.80 -39.66 0.69
C MET A 603 15.16 -39.58 -0.01
N ALA A 604 15.79 -38.40 -0.02
CA ALA A 604 17.11 -38.20 -0.62
C ALA A 604 18.19 -39.08 0.03
N ARG A 605 18.13 -39.32 1.35
CA ARG A 605 19.07 -40.20 2.06
C ARG A 605 18.96 -41.67 1.61
N ARG A 606 17.79 -42.12 1.17
CA ARG A 606 17.54 -43.51 0.76
C ARG A 606 18.09 -43.83 -0.63
N ARG A 607 18.31 -42.82 -1.49
CA ARG A 607 18.92 -42.95 -2.83
C ARG A 607 18.24 -43.96 -3.78
N ARG A 608 16.96 -44.29 -3.57
CA ARG A 608 16.19 -45.20 -4.45
C ARG A 608 15.56 -44.50 -5.66
N ALA A 609 15.47 -43.18 -5.65
CA ALA A 609 14.97 -42.34 -6.74
C ALA A 609 15.75 -41.01 -6.82
N ARG A 610 15.69 -40.34 -7.97
CA ARG A 610 16.25 -38.99 -8.14
C ARG A 610 15.18 -37.96 -7.77
N LEU A 611 15.55 -36.96 -6.96
CA LEU A 611 14.65 -35.87 -6.55
C LEU A 611 15.03 -34.57 -7.24
N VAL A 612 14.04 -33.85 -7.77
CA VAL A 612 14.24 -32.54 -8.40
C VAL A 612 13.22 -31.56 -7.84
N VAL A 613 13.70 -30.59 -7.05
CA VAL A 613 12.86 -29.50 -6.53
C VAL A 613 12.93 -28.34 -7.53
N ILE A 614 11.80 -28.04 -8.15
CA ILE A 614 11.58 -26.86 -8.99
C ILE A 614 10.96 -25.78 -8.11
N GLY A 615 11.81 -24.87 -7.61
CA GLY A 615 11.51 -23.91 -6.56
C GLY A 615 12.62 -23.85 -5.53
N ASP A 616 12.29 -23.34 -4.35
CA ASP A 616 13.24 -23.22 -3.23
C ASP A 616 13.00 -24.32 -2.19
N LEU A 617 14.08 -24.70 -1.49
CA LEU A 617 14.03 -25.59 -0.34
C LEU A 617 14.58 -24.88 0.89
N ASP A 618 14.00 -25.16 2.06
CA ASP A 618 14.56 -24.71 3.34
C ASP A 618 16.05 -25.10 3.44
N PRO A 619 16.97 -24.12 3.59
CA PRO A 619 18.41 -24.38 3.69
C PRO A 619 18.80 -25.27 4.86
N ALA A 620 17.94 -25.44 5.87
CA ALA A 620 18.15 -26.39 6.95
C ALA A 620 18.06 -27.87 6.51
N HIS A 621 17.47 -28.14 5.34
CA HIS A 621 17.18 -29.48 4.83
C HIS A 621 17.89 -29.74 3.49
N ALA A 622 19.17 -29.37 3.38
CA ALA A 622 19.95 -29.57 2.15
C ALA A 622 19.88 -31.04 1.68
N LEU A 623 19.47 -31.25 0.43
CA LEU A 623 19.38 -32.58 -0.16
C LEU A 623 20.77 -33.05 -0.58
N ARG A 624 21.05 -34.34 -0.40
CA ARG A 624 22.29 -34.97 -0.87
C ARG A 624 22.08 -35.51 -2.29
N SER A 625 23.16 -35.54 -3.08
CA SER A 625 23.17 -36.20 -4.39
C SER A 625 22.61 -37.63 -4.31
N PRO A 626 21.75 -38.06 -5.26
CA PRO A 626 21.49 -37.46 -6.59
C PRO A 626 20.38 -36.38 -6.66
N ALA A 627 19.95 -35.80 -5.54
CA ALA A 627 18.93 -34.76 -5.55
C ALA A 627 19.43 -33.40 -6.08
N HIS A 628 18.53 -32.63 -6.70
CA HIS A 628 18.81 -31.31 -7.26
C HIS A 628 17.73 -30.29 -6.87
N VAL A 629 18.13 -29.04 -6.62
CA VAL A 629 17.24 -27.89 -6.40
C VAL A 629 17.51 -26.90 -7.52
N HIS A 630 16.50 -26.65 -8.36
CA HIS A 630 16.60 -25.79 -9.53
C HIS A 630 16.61 -24.29 -9.17
N GLY A 631 15.74 -23.89 -8.23
CA GLY A 631 15.45 -22.49 -7.94
C GLY A 631 14.13 -22.01 -8.54
N ALA A 632 13.95 -20.69 -8.58
CA ALA A 632 12.73 -20.05 -9.10
C ALA A 632 12.46 -20.44 -10.56
N TYR A 633 11.18 -20.47 -10.92
CA TYR A 633 10.71 -20.83 -12.26
C TYR A 633 9.45 -20.03 -12.61
N THR A 634 9.15 -19.95 -13.89
CA THR A 634 7.91 -19.43 -14.48
C THR A 634 7.08 -20.58 -15.04
N HIS A 635 5.74 -20.43 -15.07
CA HIS A 635 4.85 -21.50 -15.52
C HIS A 635 5.15 -22.02 -16.92
N ASP A 636 5.62 -21.16 -17.83
CA ASP A 636 5.98 -21.51 -19.21
C ASP A 636 7.27 -22.35 -19.30
N GLU A 637 8.13 -22.32 -18.28
CA GLU A 637 9.35 -23.14 -18.23
C GLU A 637 9.06 -24.58 -17.80
N LEU A 638 7.91 -24.87 -17.18
CA LEU A 638 7.59 -26.20 -16.64
C LEU A 638 7.76 -27.34 -17.65
N PRO A 639 7.24 -27.26 -18.90
CA PRO A 639 7.44 -28.31 -19.89
C PRO A 639 8.92 -28.58 -20.19
N GLY A 640 9.71 -27.51 -20.35
CA GLY A 640 11.15 -27.59 -20.59
C GLY A 640 11.90 -28.19 -19.40
N LEU A 641 11.51 -27.84 -18.17
CA LEU A 641 12.12 -28.37 -16.95
C LEU A 641 11.79 -29.86 -16.74
N VAL A 642 10.56 -30.27 -16.99
CA VAL A 642 10.16 -31.68 -16.95
C VAL A 642 11.00 -32.51 -17.94
N ALA A 643 11.11 -32.05 -19.19
CA ALA A 643 11.90 -32.73 -20.21
C ALA A 643 13.41 -32.75 -19.86
N ARG A 644 13.96 -31.62 -19.40
CA ARG A 644 15.38 -31.48 -19.03
C ARG A 644 15.79 -32.43 -17.91
N TYR A 645 14.95 -32.55 -16.89
CA TYR A 645 15.26 -33.37 -15.73
C TYR A 645 14.77 -34.83 -15.86
N GLY A 646 13.92 -35.11 -16.84
CA GLY A 646 13.31 -36.42 -17.07
C GLY A 646 12.29 -36.78 -15.98
N ILE A 647 11.51 -35.80 -15.50
CA ILE A 647 10.54 -35.99 -14.41
C ILE A 647 9.44 -36.96 -14.85
N THR A 648 9.25 -38.05 -14.11
CA THR A 648 8.26 -39.09 -14.40
C THR A 648 6.98 -38.92 -13.58
N CYS A 649 7.10 -38.37 -12.37
CA CYS A 649 5.97 -38.09 -11.50
C CYS A 649 6.21 -36.87 -10.60
N TRP A 650 5.13 -36.34 -10.05
CA TRP A 650 5.17 -35.25 -9.06
C TRP A 650 4.94 -35.75 -7.65
N LEU A 651 5.60 -35.10 -6.69
CA LEU A 651 5.37 -35.26 -5.26
C LEU A 651 4.96 -33.92 -4.66
N ILE A 652 3.86 -33.92 -3.91
CA ILE A 652 3.43 -32.86 -3.01
C ILE A 652 3.70 -33.34 -1.57
N PRO A 653 4.85 -32.98 -0.97
CA PRO A 653 5.33 -33.59 0.27
C PRO A 653 4.72 -32.95 1.53
N SER A 654 3.72 -32.07 1.38
CA SER A 654 3.09 -31.33 2.47
C SER A 654 2.56 -32.25 3.57
N VAL A 655 3.06 -32.05 4.79
CA VAL A 655 2.71 -32.84 5.98
C VAL A 655 1.59 -32.21 6.80
N TRP A 656 1.00 -31.14 6.28
CA TRP A 656 -0.13 -30.41 6.85
C TRP A 656 -1.29 -30.41 5.86
N PRO A 657 -2.55 -30.31 6.32
CA PRO A 657 -3.67 -30.10 5.41
C PRO A 657 -3.51 -28.71 4.77
N GLU A 658 -3.34 -28.63 3.45
CA GLU A 658 -3.38 -27.35 2.76
C GLU A 658 -4.84 -26.90 2.58
N THR A 659 -5.09 -25.59 2.69
CA THR A 659 -6.40 -24.98 2.44
C THR A 659 -6.75 -24.97 0.95
N PHE A 660 -5.74 -24.64 0.15
CA PHE A 660 -5.68 -24.81 -1.28
C PHE A 660 -4.20 -25.02 -1.68
N SER A 661 -3.94 -25.91 -2.64
CA SER A 661 -2.58 -26.18 -3.10
C SER A 661 -2.41 -25.83 -4.57
N PHE A 662 -1.87 -24.63 -4.85
CA PHE A 662 -1.54 -24.22 -6.22
C PHE A 662 -0.56 -25.21 -6.88
N ALA A 663 0.50 -25.60 -6.16
CA ALA A 663 1.49 -26.57 -6.63
C ALA A 663 0.86 -27.92 -7.00
N THR A 664 -0.15 -28.40 -6.25
CA THR A 664 -0.87 -29.63 -6.60
C THR A 664 -1.65 -29.48 -7.89
N HIS A 665 -2.36 -28.37 -8.08
CA HIS A 665 -3.11 -28.12 -9.31
C HIS A 665 -2.18 -27.95 -10.52
N GLU A 666 -1.02 -27.32 -10.32
CA GLU A 666 0.01 -27.19 -11.35
C GLU A 666 0.57 -28.57 -11.75
N ALA A 667 0.93 -29.39 -10.76
CA ALA A 667 1.39 -30.77 -10.99
C ALA A 667 0.33 -31.62 -11.71
N VAL A 668 -0.93 -31.57 -11.27
CA VAL A 668 -2.05 -32.28 -11.90
C VAL A 668 -2.25 -31.83 -13.35
N ALA A 669 -2.15 -30.52 -13.63
CA ALA A 669 -2.36 -29.98 -14.97
C ALA A 669 -1.33 -30.50 -16.01
N THR A 670 -0.12 -30.86 -15.57
CA THR A 670 0.87 -31.50 -16.46
C THR A 670 0.42 -32.87 -17.00
N GLY A 671 -0.55 -33.53 -16.36
CA GLY A 671 -1.01 -34.86 -16.74
C GLY A 671 -0.15 -36.04 -16.22
N LEU A 672 0.98 -35.76 -15.57
CA LEU A 672 1.83 -36.76 -14.92
C LEU A 672 1.20 -37.29 -13.61
N PRO A 673 1.55 -38.50 -13.16
CA PRO A 673 1.10 -39.02 -11.86
C PRO A 673 1.53 -38.11 -10.70
N VAL A 674 0.63 -37.83 -9.77
CA VAL A 674 0.89 -36.99 -8.60
C VAL A 674 0.71 -37.79 -7.31
N PHE A 675 1.68 -37.69 -6.41
CA PHE A 675 1.67 -38.35 -5.11
C PHE A 675 1.63 -37.30 -3.99
N CYS A 676 0.81 -37.53 -2.98
CA CYS A 676 0.76 -36.66 -1.80
C CYS A 676 0.31 -37.43 -0.56
N PHE A 677 0.46 -36.82 0.61
CA PHE A 677 -0.16 -37.38 1.81
C PHE A 677 -1.68 -37.19 1.80
N GLU A 678 -2.40 -38.07 2.48
CA GLU A 678 -3.85 -38.07 2.60
C GLU A 678 -4.37 -36.95 3.53
N LEU A 679 -4.07 -35.71 3.16
CA LEU A 679 -4.33 -34.51 3.95
C LEU A 679 -4.90 -33.41 3.05
N GLY A 680 -5.84 -32.63 3.61
CA GLY A 680 -6.27 -31.34 3.07
C GLY A 680 -6.69 -31.32 1.59
N ALA A 681 -6.62 -30.13 1.00
CA ALA A 681 -6.98 -29.88 -0.39
C ALA A 681 -6.08 -30.63 -1.39
N GLN A 682 -4.82 -30.91 -1.05
CA GLN A 682 -3.91 -31.61 -1.92
C GLN A 682 -4.39 -33.04 -2.21
N ALA A 683 -4.87 -33.77 -1.20
CA ALA A 683 -5.39 -35.12 -1.38
C ALA A 683 -6.68 -35.14 -2.21
N GLU A 684 -7.57 -34.16 -2.02
CA GLU A 684 -8.79 -34.03 -2.83
C GLU A 684 -8.47 -33.80 -4.31
N ALA A 685 -7.52 -32.90 -4.59
CA ALA A 685 -7.11 -32.59 -5.96
C ALA A 685 -6.48 -33.82 -6.65
N VAL A 686 -5.59 -34.54 -5.96
CA VAL A 686 -4.96 -35.76 -6.50
C VAL A 686 -6.01 -36.87 -6.74
N ARG A 687 -6.93 -37.09 -5.79
CA ARG A 687 -8.03 -38.05 -5.97
C ARG A 687 -8.90 -37.72 -7.16
N ARG A 688 -9.28 -36.45 -7.32
CA ARG A 688 -10.10 -35.98 -8.43
C ARG A 688 -9.39 -36.13 -9.78
N ALA A 689 -8.06 -35.93 -9.81
CA ALA A 689 -7.27 -36.11 -11.02
C ALA A 689 -7.20 -37.58 -11.49
N GLY A 690 -7.36 -38.54 -10.56
CA GLY A 690 -7.34 -39.98 -10.87
C GLY A 690 -6.00 -40.52 -11.35
N ARG A 691 -4.89 -39.77 -11.16
CA ARG A 691 -3.55 -40.12 -11.65
C ARG A 691 -2.50 -39.95 -10.55
N GLY A 692 -1.95 -41.07 -10.07
CA GLY A 692 -1.02 -41.14 -8.94
C GLY A 692 -1.66 -41.79 -7.70
N ALA A 693 -1.28 -41.37 -6.49
CA ALA A 693 -1.83 -41.95 -5.25
C ALA A 693 -1.74 -41.00 -4.05
N VAL A 694 -2.71 -41.14 -3.13
CA VAL A 694 -2.65 -40.53 -1.80
C VAL A 694 -2.11 -41.55 -0.79
N VAL A 695 -1.20 -41.12 0.08
CA VAL A 695 -0.52 -41.98 1.06
C VAL A 695 -0.91 -41.56 2.47
N PRO A 696 -1.37 -42.46 3.35
CA PRO A 696 -1.67 -42.12 4.74
C PRO A 696 -0.43 -41.58 5.46
N LEU A 697 -0.57 -40.48 6.20
CA LEU A 697 0.47 -39.98 7.10
C LEU A 697 0.20 -40.49 8.51
N ARG A 698 1.10 -41.30 9.08
CA ARG A 698 0.95 -41.88 10.42
C ARG A 698 1.97 -41.31 11.40
N ARG A 699 1.52 -41.01 12.61
CA ARG A 699 2.40 -40.62 13.71
C ARG A 699 3.31 -41.80 14.12
N GLY A 700 4.59 -41.53 14.31
CA GLY A 700 5.60 -42.57 14.61
C GLY A 700 6.00 -43.46 13.43
N GLY A 701 5.48 -43.22 12.21
CA GLY A 701 5.85 -43.95 11.00
C GLY A 701 7.11 -43.39 10.30
N ASP A 702 7.38 -43.86 9.08
CA ASP A 702 8.45 -43.38 8.22
C ASP A 702 7.86 -42.71 6.95
N PRO A 703 7.39 -41.45 7.03
CA PRO A 703 6.69 -40.79 5.92
C PRO A 703 7.51 -40.75 4.62
N ALA A 704 8.84 -40.68 4.72
CA ALA A 704 9.73 -40.68 3.58
C ALA A 704 9.85 -42.07 2.93
N GLY A 705 9.88 -43.14 3.72
CA GLY A 705 9.86 -44.52 3.23
C GLY A 705 8.52 -44.86 2.59
N ASP A 706 7.43 -44.59 3.29
CA ASP A 706 6.06 -44.89 2.86
C ASP A 706 5.73 -44.24 1.51
N MET A 707 6.09 -42.96 1.37
CA MET A 707 5.91 -42.20 0.12
C MET A 707 6.75 -42.78 -1.02
N LEU A 708 8.02 -43.10 -0.77
CA LEU A 708 8.93 -43.65 -1.77
C LEU A 708 8.47 -45.03 -2.23
N ASP A 709 7.99 -45.87 -1.32
CA ASP A 709 7.44 -47.17 -1.65
C ASP A 709 6.16 -47.07 -2.47
N ALA A 710 5.29 -46.10 -2.17
CA ALA A 710 4.08 -45.84 -2.97
C ALA A 710 4.41 -45.44 -4.41
N ILE A 711 5.38 -44.53 -4.59
CA ILE A 711 5.84 -44.09 -5.92
C ILE A 711 6.45 -45.26 -6.69
N LEU A 712 7.39 -45.99 -6.08
CA LEU A 712 8.08 -47.10 -6.76
C LEU A 712 7.12 -48.25 -7.13
N ARG A 713 6.13 -48.55 -6.28
CA ARG A 713 5.08 -49.54 -6.61
C ARG A 713 4.16 -49.07 -7.74
N HIS A 714 3.97 -47.76 -7.93
CA HIS A 714 3.19 -47.25 -9.05
C HIS A 714 3.98 -47.32 -10.34
N GLU A 715 5.23 -46.88 -10.33
CA GLU A 715 6.15 -46.94 -11.48
C GLU A 715 6.39 -48.38 -11.94
N ALA A 716 6.45 -49.35 -11.03
CA ALA A 716 6.56 -50.77 -11.38
C ALA A 716 5.29 -51.40 -12.00
N ARG A 717 4.15 -50.68 -11.96
CA ARG A 717 2.86 -51.13 -12.53
C ARG A 717 2.54 -50.47 -13.87
N GLN A 718 3.26 -49.42 -14.23
CA GLN A 718 3.24 -48.81 -15.57
C GLN A 718 4.21 -49.57 -16.46
#